data_AF-A0A353Z921-F1
#
_entry.id   AF-A0A353Z921-F1
#
_cell.length_a   1.000
_cell.length_b   1.000
_cell.length_c   1.000
_cell.angle_alpha   90.00
_cell.angle_beta   90.00
_cell.angle_gamma   90.00
#
_symmetry.space_group_name_H-M   'P 1'
#
loop_
_entity.id
_entity.type
_entity.pdbx_description
1 polymer ?
#
loop_
_entity_poly.entity_id
_entity_poly.type
_entity_poly.pdbx_seq_one_letter_code
_entity_poly.pdbx_strand_id
1 'polypeptide(L)'
;MDRGLWKGKYASVNSAEYFAEGAQSWFDDNRENDHDHNHVNTRQELREYDAGLAALCEEVFGDREWRYTKAATRLKGHLAGYDPSRSPKFVWPERLAVAQKAIRAQAVARSEGATKPQAEDAAKKPEPEPAGSPWLSLERLYEKGEFGEQGARTPFWSERSSSYFTWEKPAEPNASGQDLVRRDCATDSAEVIAPASLFLTGEGNNSLSGSPFRFSADERRLLLFTNTRRVWRENTRGDYWVLDLETRKLRRLGGDAPPASLMFARFSPDGNRVAYVRENNIYVEAVDTGVVTPLTTDGSARIINGTADWVNEEELEIRDAFRFSPDGRSIAYLQFNLDGVREMSLIDNTQGNYPRVITIPYPKVGEQNSATRVGIVPVSGGETRWVDLPGDPRNHYLPRMEWTPNSNGLLIQQMNRVQNTNTVYLASFETARSRVVLVEKDDAWIENDNPIRWMDQGRQFLWLSERSGWRHLYRAGLDGSLTPITSGNWDVMQVEGLDQEGGWIYFSASPDNATQRYLHRAKLDGTQTERVTPAASQGWNTYRISPNGQFATHGVSQFLTPPTFAFLKLPGHEVVRPLADNEKLRNKLATLRLPGTRFVKLPIGDGVELDGWLMTPPEFDPKQKYPLLIHVYGEPHGQTVRDAWLGNTGLWHAMLAQRGCFVASFDNRGVILPKGRAWRKSVHHKIGQLGPADQAVALQELCRQIPQIDPQRVGIWGWSGGGSSSLNAILQYPDLYQTAVAVAPVPNQKLYDTIYQERYMGLPEENADGYRLGSPITHAANLKGNLLIVHGTGDDNVHYQGVEQLMDALIAHNRHFTVLPYANRSHGIFEGANTTRHLFTSITRYFSQHLLQQPVDRQFAELPEPNVPVPPGYSRRIVQGWKLYIDDRLSQDQPEALQKAVQILDDQLREVTRLVPPRALEVLRRVNLWFSPAYEGVGARAEYHPGEGWLRENGRNPLMVKGVEFTDIPIFEQELKRMPNFVLHELAHAYHDQVLGFDHPRVQALFEQARAGGRYEKVLVQDAAGNRREARSYAMTNPMEYFAELSESYFGRNDFFPFDQAELREHDPDMHSLLGELWGVTAATETSKK
;
A
#
# COMPACT_ATOMS: atom_id res chain seq x y z
N MET A 1 23.51 -12.85 20.72
CA MET A 1 23.98 -11.69 21.52
C MET A 1 23.82 -11.90 23.02
N ASP A 2 22.66 -12.32 23.52
CA ASP A 2 22.43 -12.51 24.97
C ASP A 2 23.36 -13.53 25.65
N ARG A 3 23.89 -14.50 24.89
CA ARG A 3 24.92 -15.46 25.32
C ARG A 3 26.35 -14.88 25.37
N GLY A 4 26.53 -13.59 25.09
CA GLY A 4 27.84 -12.92 25.02
C GLY A 4 28.67 -13.22 23.77
N LEU A 5 28.19 -14.09 22.87
CA LEU A 5 28.84 -14.39 21.60
C LEU A 5 28.90 -13.13 20.73
N TRP A 6 30.07 -12.91 20.09
CA TRP A 6 30.35 -11.77 19.19
C TRP A 6 30.24 -10.39 19.84
N LYS A 7 30.20 -10.30 21.17
CA LYS A 7 30.04 -9.03 21.88
C LYS A 7 31.17 -8.05 21.55
N GLY A 8 30.79 -6.84 21.13
CA GLY A 8 31.74 -5.77 20.78
C GLY A 8 32.47 -5.99 19.47
N LYS A 9 32.00 -6.93 18.64
CA LYS A 9 32.55 -7.25 17.32
C LYS A 9 31.60 -6.84 16.22
N TYR A 10 32.09 -6.76 14.99
CA TYR A 10 31.31 -6.30 13.83
C TYR A 10 30.02 -7.13 13.64
N ALA A 11 30.09 -8.43 13.87
CA ALA A 11 28.95 -9.35 13.87
C ALA A 11 27.84 -8.98 14.88
N SER A 12 28.11 -8.12 15.87
CA SER A 12 27.12 -7.64 16.86
C SER A 12 26.36 -6.39 16.46
N VAL A 13 26.67 -5.80 15.30
CA VAL A 13 26.05 -4.56 14.85
C VAL A 13 24.59 -4.76 14.41
N ASN A 14 24.30 -5.78 13.62
CA ASN A 14 22.95 -6.15 13.19
C ASN A 14 22.94 -7.61 12.67
N SER A 15 21.76 -8.12 12.30
CA SER A 15 21.61 -9.49 11.81
C SER A 15 22.29 -9.78 10.46
N ALA A 16 22.48 -8.76 9.61
CA ALA A 16 23.17 -8.91 8.34
C ALA A 16 24.68 -9.10 8.54
N GLU A 17 25.30 -8.28 9.39
CA GLU A 17 26.72 -8.43 9.76
C GLU A 17 26.97 -9.72 10.53
N TYR A 18 26.03 -10.12 11.41
CA TYR A 18 26.09 -11.41 12.10
C TYR A 18 26.17 -12.59 11.12
N PHE A 19 25.33 -12.58 10.07
CA PHE A 19 25.35 -13.62 9.05
C PHE A 19 26.57 -13.52 8.12
N ALA A 20 26.99 -12.31 7.74
CA ALA A 20 28.15 -12.08 6.88
C ALA A 20 29.44 -12.60 7.51
N GLU A 21 29.67 -12.29 8.79
CA GLU A 21 30.81 -12.80 9.58
C GLU A 21 30.77 -14.33 9.70
N GLY A 22 29.58 -14.90 9.93
CA GLY A 22 29.37 -16.34 9.91
C GLY A 22 29.74 -16.97 8.57
N ALA A 23 29.32 -16.37 7.46
CA ALA A 23 29.63 -16.86 6.12
C ALA A 23 31.13 -16.79 5.82
N GLN A 24 31.80 -15.70 6.21
CA GLN A 24 33.26 -15.57 6.06
C GLN A 24 34.00 -16.65 6.84
N SER A 25 33.62 -16.89 8.10
CA SER A 25 34.23 -17.96 8.90
C SER A 25 33.89 -19.34 8.34
N TRP A 26 32.67 -19.55 7.82
CA TRP A 26 32.25 -20.81 7.20
C TRP A 26 33.08 -21.20 5.97
N PHE A 27 33.65 -20.22 5.26
CA PHE A 27 34.52 -20.46 4.12
C PHE A 27 36.01 -20.24 4.42
N ASP A 28 36.43 -20.10 5.68
CA ASP A 28 37.81 -19.81 6.08
C ASP A 28 38.38 -18.50 5.46
N ASP A 29 37.49 -17.52 5.20
CA ASP A 29 37.81 -16.20 4.63
C ASP A 29 37.75 -15.07 5.67
N ASN A 30 37.40 -15.37 6.92
CA ASN A 30 37.39 -14.33 7.95
C ASN A 30 38.82 -13.92 8.33
N ARG A 31 38.95 -12.66 8.72
CA ARG A 31 40.22 -12.02 9.03
C ARG A 31 40.67 -12.40 10.44
N GLU A 32 41.95 -12.76 10.58
CA GLU A 32 42.55 -13.05 11.89
C GLU A 32 42.28 -11.91 12.90
N ASN A 33 41.81 -12.31 14.08
CA ASN A 33 41.41 -11.49 15.22
C ASN A 33 42.06 -10.10 15.23
N ASP A 34 41.23 -9.09 14.99
CA ASP A 34 41.58 -7.70 15.15
C ASP A 34 40.62 -7.00 16.13
N HIS A 35 40.64 -5.67 16.15
CA HIS A 35 39.72 -4.91 16.99
C HIS A 35 38.25 -5.22 16.64
N ASP A 36 37.93 -5.36 15.34
CA ASP A 36 36.58 -5.41 14.80
C ASP A 36 36.06 -6.85 14.60
N HIS A 37 36.92 -7.79 14.20
CA HIS A 37 36.63 -9.22 13.99
C HIS A 37 37.09 -10.04 15.20
N ASN A 38 36.53 -11.23 15.43
CA ASN A 38 36.91 -12.06 16.59
C ASN A 38 37.93 -13.14 16.19
N HIS A 39 38.13 -14.14 17.06
CA HIS A 39 39.04 -15.25 16.82
C HIS A 39 38.46 -16.37 15.93
N VAL A 40 37.22 -16.24 15.47
CA VAL A 40 36.49 -17.28 14.74
C VAL A 40 36.75 -17.11 13.25
N ASN A 41 37.80 -17.74 12.75
CA ASN A 41 38.28 -17.55 11.39
C ASN A 41 37.92 -18.68 10.44
N THR A 42 37.69 -19.86 11.00
CA THR A 42 37.47 -21.09 10.24
C THR A 42 36.09 -21.68 10.50
N ARG A 43 35.66 -22.57 9.60
CA ARG A 43 34.39 -23.29 9.74
C ARG A 43 34.34 -24.08 11.05
N GLN A 44 35.47 -24.67 11.43
CA GLN A 44 35.57 -25.44 12.66
C GLN A 44 35.42 -24.55 13.89
N GLU A 45 36.14 -23.43 13.94
CA GLU A 45 36.02 -22.46 15.03
C GLU A 45 34.59 -21.89 15.11
N LEU A 46 33.91 -21.69 13.98
CA LEU A 46 32.51 -21.23 13.97
C LEU A 46 31.57 -22.28 14.55
N ARG A 47 31.74 -23.56 14.18
CA ARG A 47 30.98 -24.68 14.76
C ARG A 47 31.16 -24.77 16.28
N GLU A 48 32.37 -24.48 16.77
CA GLU A 48 32.69 -24.55 18.20
C GLU A 48 32.22 -23.30 18.97
N TYR A 49 32.37 -22.11 18.39
CA TYR A 49 32.06 -20.84 19.06
C TYR A 49 30.58 -20.46 18.97
N ASP A 50 29.96 -20.63 17.80
CA ASP A 50 28.56 -20.29 17.54
C ASP A 50 27.89 -21.34 16.63
N ALA A 51 27.65 -22.52 17.22
CA ALA A 51 27.03 -23.65 16.53
C ALA A 51 25.68 -23.31 15.85
N GLY A 52 24.94 -22.32 16.37
CA GLY A 52 23.67 -21.88 15.78
C GLY A 52 23.90 -21.14 14.45
N LEU A 53 24.84 -20.20 14.43
CA LEU A 53 25.23 -19.53 13.20
C LEU A 53 25.91 -20.49 12.21
N ALA A 54 26.70 -21.44 12.71
CA ALA A 54 27.29 -22.50 11.90
C ALA A 54 26.22 -23.35 11.20
N ALA A 55 25.16 -23.75 11.92
CA ALA A 55 24.05 -24.50 11.36
C ALA A 55 23.28 -23.71 10.30
N LEU A 56 23.09 -22.40 10.50
CA LEU A 56 22.48 -21.52 9.49
C LEU A 56 23.36 -21.43 8.22
N CYS A 57 24.68 -21.32 8.37
CA CYS A 57 25.59 -21.34 7.22
C CYS A 57 25.58 -22.70 6.52
N GLU A 58 25.46 -23.80 7.27
CA GLU A 58 25.34 -25.16 6.72
C GLU A 58 24.03 -25.35 5.95
N GLU A 59 22.91 -24.83 6.46
CA GLU A 59 21.62 -24.85 5.77
C GLU A 59 21.68 -24.09 4.43
N VAL A 60 22.29 -22.90 4.44
CA VAL A 60 22.34 -22.03 3.27
C VAL A 60 23.36 -22.50 2.22
N PHE A 61 24.54 -22.93 2.65
CA PHE A 61 25.66 -23.24 1.74
C PHE A 61 25.96 -24.74 1.60
N GLY A 62 25.45 -25.59 2.51
CA GLY A 62 25.81 -26.99 2.66
C GLY A 62 27.19 -27.21 3.29
N ASP A 63 27.47 -28.43 3.77
CA ASP A 63 28.81 -28.83 4.21
C ASP A 63 29.70 -29.25 3.04
N ARG A 64 30.00 -28.31 2.14
CA ARG A 64 30.85 -28.56 0.96
C ARG A 64 32.33 -28.40 1.31
N GLU A 65 33.23 -29.10 0.62
CA GLU A 65 34.70 -29.04 0.84
C GLU A 65 35.34 -27.68 0.51
N TRP A 66 34.60 -26.75 -0.07
CA TRP A 66 35.13 -25.46 -0.50
C TRP A 66 35.59 -24.66 0.71
N ARG A 67 36.88 -24.30 0.73
CA ARG A 67 37.50 -23.36 1.66
C ARG A 67 38.28 -22.33 0.86
N TYR A 68 38.17 -21.08 1.29
CA TYR A 68 39.02 -20.03 0.79
C TYR A 68 40.47 -20.30 1.19
N THR A 69 41.38 -19.93 0.32
CA THR A 69 42.82 -20.01 0.59
C THR A 69 43.38 -18.64 0.27
N LYS A 70 43.88 -17.94 1.29
CA LYS A 70 44.40 -16.57 1.17
C LYS A 70 45.42 -16.50 0.03
N ALA A 71 45.34 -15.45 -0.80
CA ALA A 71 46.21 -15.30 -1.98
C ALA A 71 47.72 -15.41 -1.64
N ALA A 72 48.13 -14.98 -0.45
CA ALA A 72 49.50 -15.06 0.04
C ALA A 72 50.04 -16.51 0.19
N THR A 73 49.17 -17.51 0.34
CA THR A 73 49.57 -18.93 0.45
C THR A 73 49.44 -19.67 -0.89
N ARG A 74 48.93 -19.01 -1.94
CA ARG A 74 48.77 -19.53 -3.31
C ARG A 74 49.94 -19.14 -4.25
N LEU A 75 51.20 -19.29 -3.81
CA LEU A 75 52.39 -18.99 -4.63
C LEU A 75 52.69 -20.07 -5.69
N LYS A 76 51.67 -20.64 -6.35
CA LYS A 76 51.81 -21.60 -7.46
C LYS A 76 50.90 -21.17 -8.63
N GLY A 77 51.28 -21.54 -9.85
CA GLY A 77 50.57 -21.12 -11.07
C GLY A 77 50.92 -19.69 -11.48
N HIS A 78 49.93 -18.88 -11.84
CA HIS A 78 50.12 -17.51 -12.35
C HIS A 78 50.72 -16.52 -11.32
N LEU A 79 50.83 -16.91 -10.05
CA LEU A 79 51.48 -16.13 -8.97
C LEU A 79 52.86 -16.68 -8.58
N ALA A 80 53.42 -17.62 -9.34
CA ALA A 80 54.78 -18.11 -9.10
C ALA A 80 55.81 -16.98 -9.27
N GLY A 81 56.54 -16.66 -8.20
CA GLY A 81 57.52 -15.55 -8.18
C GLY A 81 56.93 -14.18 -7.78
N TYR A 82 55.64 -14.10 -7.46
CA TYR A 82 55.06 -12.89 -6.86
C TYR A 82 55.60 -12.71 -5.44
N ASP A 83 56.22 -11.56 -5.18
CA ASP A 83 56.67 -11.13 -3.86
C ASP A 83 55.64 -10.14 -3.28
N PRO A 84 54.77 -10.57 -2.35
CA PRO A 84 53.73 -9.71 -1.79
C PRO A 84 54.29 -8.52 -0.99
N SER A 85 55.57 -8.57 -0.59
CA SER A 85 56.21 -7.47 0.13
C SER A 85 56.51 -6.26 -0.77
N ARG A 86 56.51 -6.46 -2.09
CA ARG A 86 56.73 -5.42 -3.10
C ARG A 86 55.44 -4.83 -3.66
N SER A 87 54.29 -5.32 -3.21
CA SER A 87 53.00 -4.86 -3.69
C SER A 87 52.66 -3.46 -3.17
N PRO A 88 52.02 -2.60 -3.97
CA PRO A 88 51.60 -1.28 -3.52
C PRO A 88 50.68 -1.43 -2.31
N LYS A 89 51.05 -0.80 -1.19
CA LYS A 89 50.17 -0.72 -0.02
C LYS A 89 49.08 0.30 -0.32
N PHE A 90 47.83 -0.13 -0.22
CA PHE A 90 46.70 0.81 -0.27
C PHE A 90 46.77 1.73 0.95
N VAL A 91 46.88 3.04 0.71
CA VAL A 91 46.85 4.07 1.74
C VAL A 91 45.52 4.80 1.61
N TRP A 92 44.73 4.78 2.67
CA TRP A 92 43.48 5.54 2.71
C TRP A 92 43.77 7.03 2.52
N PRO A 93 43.03 7.74 1.64
CA PRO A 93 43.12 9.18 1.51
C PRO A 93 42.94 9.90 2.86
N GLU A 94 43.78 10.89 3.15
CA GLU A 94 43.81 11.60 4.44
C GLU A 94 42.45 12.22 4.82
N ARG A 95 41.64 12.61 3.82
CA ARG A 95 40.26 13.07 3.98
C ARG A 95 39.33 12.08 4.70
N LEU A 96 39.66 10.78 4.68
CA LEU A 96 38.88 9.73 5.34
C LEU A 96 39.33 9.44 6.77
N ALA A 97 40.42 10.04 7.25
CA ALA A 97 40.91 9.84 8.61
C ALA A 97 39.91 10.31 9.67
N VAL A 98 39.17 11.39 9.40
CA VAL A 98 38.12 11.91 10.29
C VAL A 98 36.93 10.95 10.37
N ALA A 99 36.47 10.44 9.22
CA ALA A 99 35.40 9.44 9.17
C ALA A 99 35.80 8.15 9.89
N GLN A 100 37.04 7.69 9.70
CA GLN A 100 37.55 6.49 10.37
C GLN A 100 37.64 6.67 11.90
N LYS A 101 38.02 7.86 12.36
CA LYS A 101 38.08 8.21 13.79
C LYS A 101 36.68 8.34 14.42
N ALA A 102 35.71 8.90 13.69
CA ALA A 102 34.31 9.01 14.11
C ALA A 102 33.62 7.64 14.19
N ILE A 103 33.83 6.78 13.20
CA ILE A 103 33.32 5.39 13.19
C ILE A 103 33.90 4.61 14.38
N ARG A 104 35.19 4.77 14.66
CA ARG A 104 35.85 4.14 15.83
C ARG A 104 35.31 4.66 17.16
N ALA A 105 35.08 5.97 17.29
CA ALA A 105 34.49 6.54 18.51
C ALA A 105 33.07 6.02 18.77
N GLN A 106 32.26 5.85 17.71
CA GLN A 106 30.93 5.26 17.80
C GLN A 106 30.94 3.76 18.15
N ALA A 107 31.98 3.03 17.78
CA ALA A 107 32.14 1.63 18.15
C ALA A 107 32.51 1.47 19.64
N VAL A 108 33.41 2.32 20.15
CA VAL A 108 33.79 2.33 21.58
C VAL A 108 32.61 2.71 22.47
N ALA A 109 31.85 3.75 22.10
CA ALA A 109 30.67 4.18 22.86
C ALA A 109 29.58 3.09 22.96
N ARG A 110 29.47 2.21 21.96
CA ARG A 110 28.56 1.05 21.99
C ARG A 110 29.05 -0.07 22.91
N SER A 111 30.35 -0.15 23.18
CA SER A 111 30.92 -1.17 24.05
C SER A 111 30.83 -0.83 25.55
N GLU A 112 30.75 0.47 25.88
CA GLU A 112 30.74 0.97 27.27
C GLU A 112 29.32 1.21 27.83
N GLY A 113 28.29 1.29 26.97
CA GLY A 113 26.90 1.55 27.37
C GLY A 113 26.08 0.30 27.69
N ALA A 114 26.44 -0.45 28.73
CA ALA A 114 25.62 -1.54 29.27
C ALA A 114 25.47 -1.44 30.79
N THR A 115 24.80 -0.38 31.26
CA THR A 115 24.24 -0.31 32.62
C THR A 115 22.75 -0.01 32.52
N LYS A 116 21.95 -0.96 33.01
CA LYS A 116 20.48 -0.89 33.16
C LYS A 116 20.07 0.37 33.95
N PRO A 117 19.00 1.08 33.59
CA PRO A 117 18.31 1.92 34.55
C PRO A 117 17.58 1.05 35.56
N GLN A 118 17.86 1.27 36.84
CA GLN A 118 17.10 0.71 37.94
C GLN A 118 15.65 1.22 37.92
N ALA A 119 14.75 0.31 38.23
CA ALA A 119 13.34 0.59 38.43
C ALA A 119 13.14 1.32 39.77
N GLU A 120 12.86 2.62 39.70
CA GLU A 120 12.23 3.41 40.77
C GLU A 120 11.98 4.84 40.27
N ASP A 121 11.09 5.01 39.27
CA ASP A 121 10.39 6.30 39.06
C ASP A 121 9.16 6.14 38.13
N ALA A 122 8.42 5.04 38.31
CA ALA A 122 7.17 4.77 37.62
C ALA A 122 6.02 5.60 38.23
N ALA A 123 6.10 6.93 38.17
CA ALA A 123 5.00 7.83 38.54
C ALA A 123 5.14 9.25 37.95
N LYS A 124 5.49 9.40 36.67
CA LYS A 124 5.17 10.63 35.91
C LYS A 124 4.59 10.25 34.56
N LYS A 125 3.35 10.71 34.33
CA LYS A 125 2.70 10.67 33.00
C LYS A 125 3.68 11.21 31.96
N PRO A 126 3.82 10.57 30.78
CA PRO A 126 4.61 11.16 29.71
C PRO A 126 3.99 12.51 29.33
N GLU A 127 4.80 13.55 29.30
CA GLU A 127 4.47 14.80 28.62
C GLU A 127 4.16 14.49 27.15
N PRO A 128 3.19 15.18 26.52
CA PRO A 128 2.85 14.94 25.13
C PRO A 128 4.06 15.19 24.23
N GLU A 129 4.33 14.25 23.32
CA GLU A 129 5.31 14.44 22.24
C GLU A 129 5.04 15.76 21.50
N PRO A 130 6.08 16.48 21.04
CA PRO A 130 5.89 17.68 20.23
C PRO A 130 5.01 17.36 19.03
N ALA A 131 3.98 18.19 18.80
CA ALA A 131 2.99 17.97 17.75
C ALA A 131 3.67 17.79 16.39
N GLY A 132 3.54 16.60 15.78
CA GLY A 132 3.97 16.34 14.42
C GLY A 132 3.29 17.28 13.42
N SER A 133 3.89 17.45 12.23
CA SER A 133 3.34 18.29 11.15
C SER A 133 1.84 18.03 10.94
N PRO A 134 1.00 19.07 10.76
CA PRO A 134 -0.42 18.89 10.45
C PRO A 134 -0.67 18.40 9.01
N TRP A 135 0.38 18.22 8.22
CA TRP A 135 0.33 17.89 6.79
C TRP A 135 0.72 16.43 6.53
N LEU A 136 -0.08 15.75 5.70
CA LEU A 136 0.23 14.40 5.24
C LEU A 136 1.38 14.43 4.22
N SER A 137 2.19 13.37 4.24
CA SER A 137 3.26 13.17 3.26
C SER A 137 3.37 11.69 2.87
N LEU A 138 3.95 11.43 1.70
CA LEU A 138 4.15 10.06 1.20
C LEU A 138 5.05 9.23 2.14
N GLU A 139 6.04 9.85 2.78
CA GLU A 139 6.89 9.21 3.78
C GLU A 139 6.07 8.76 5.01
N ARG A 140 5.21 9.63 5.54
CA ARG A 140 4.38 9.29 6.71
C ARG A 140 3.38 8.17 6.38
N LEU A 141 2.83 8.17 5.17
CA LEU A 141 1.87 7.17 4.70
C LEU A 141 2.49 5.81 4.38
N TYR A 142 3.61 5.79 3.65
CA TYR A 142 4.13 4.57 3.00
C TYR A 142 5.53 4.13 3.46
N GLU A 143 6.25 4.96 4.24
CA GLU A 143 7.59 4.62 4.76
C GLU A 143 7.56 4.39 6.28
N LYS A 144 6.97 5.31 7.05
CA LYS A 144 6.96 5.24 8.53
C LYS A 144 5.83 4.37 9.10
N GLY A 145 4.86 3.99 8.28
CA GLY A 145 3.66 3.26 8.73
C GLY A 145 2.89 4.02 9.82
N GLU A 146 2.94 5.35 9.81
CA GLU A 146 2.51 6.19 10.93
C GLU A 146 1.02 6.03 11.24
N PHE A 147 0.22 5.80 10.19
CA PHE A 147 -1.24 5.70 10.26
C PHE A 147 -1.73 4.25 10.23
N GLY A 148 -0.90 3.31 10.72
CA GLY A 148 -1.29 1.91 10.85
C GLY A 148 -2.54 1.74 11.73
N GLU A 149 -3.50 0.98 11.22
CA GLU A 149 -4.73 0.63 11.92
C GLU A 149 -4.49 -0.53 12.89
N GLN A 150 -5.02 -0.41 14.11
CA GLN A 150 -5.21 -1.52 15.01
C GLN A 150 -6.46 -2.30 14.57
N GLY A 151 -6.25 -3.46 13.94
CA GLY A 151 -7.32 -4.40 13.68
C GLY A 151 -7.78 -5.14 14.94
N ALA A 152 -8.95 -5.78 14.87
CA ALA A 152 -9.37 -6.78 15.85
C ALA A 152 -8.99 -8.19 15.41
N ARG A 153 -8.49 -9.00 16.34
CA ARG A 153 -8.29 -10.43 16.07
C ARG A 153 -9.64 -11.07 15.80
N THR A 154 -9.74 -11.78 14.68
CA THR A 154 -10.96 -12.51 14.34
C THR A 154 -11.03 -13.78 15.19
N PRO A 155 -12.11 -13.99 15.97
CA PRO A 155 -12.28 -15.22 16.73
C PRO A 155 -12.53 -16.40 15.79
N PHE A 156 -11.99 -17.56 16.13
CA PHE A 156 -12.40 -18.82 15.52
C PHE A 156 -13.56 -19.38 16.35
N TRP A 157 -14.79 -19.21 15.90
CA TRP A 157 -15.97 -19.68 16.64
C TRP A 157 -15.94 -21.20 16.83
N SER A 158 -16.32 -21.66 18.04
CA SER A 158 -16.64 -23.06 18.25
C SER A 158 -17.98 -23.38 17.58
N GLU A 159 -18.04 -24.54 16.94
CA GLU A 159 -19.28 -25.09 16.37
C GLU A 159 -20.08 -25.88 17.42
N ARG A 160 -19.49 -26.11 18.61
CA ARG A 160 -20.03 -27.00 19.65
C ARG A 160 -20.49 -26.28 20.92
N SER A 161 -19.96 -25.10 21.19
CA SER A 161 -20.29 -24.32 22.38
C SER A 161 -20.27 -22.82 22.14
N SER A 162 -20.82 -22.05 23.08
CA SER A 162 -20.75 -20.58 23.08
C SER A 162 -19.35 -20.08 23.49
N SER A 163 -18.33 -20.47 22.73
CA SER A 163 -16.93 -20.11 22.93
C SER A 163 -16.23 -19.85 21.61
N TYR A 164 -15.02 -19.31 21.67
CA TYR A 164 -14.15 -19.13 20.50
C TYR A 164 -12.70 -19.45 20.84
N PHE A 165 -11.91 -19.75 19.81
CA PHE A 165 -10.48 -20.04 19.91
C PHE A 165 -9.64 -18.87 19.40
N THR A 166 -8.49 -18.67 20.02
CA THR A 166 -7.52 -17.62 19.65
C THR A 166 -6.10 -18.04 20.05
N TRP A 167 -5.10 -17.50 19.34
CA TRP A 167 -3.70 -17.65 19.68
C TRP A 167 -3.27 -16.61 20.72
N GLU A 168 -2.67 -17.02 21.83
CA GLU A 168 -2.24 -16.11 22.90
C GLU A 168 -0.81 -16.35 23.33
N LYS A 169 -0.17 -15.33 23.91
CA LYS A 169 1.17 -15.52 24.48
C LYS A 169 1.07 -16.44 25.69
N PRO A 170 1.98 -17.41 25.87
CA PRO A 170 1.95 -18.27 27.03
C PRO A 170 2.14 -17.49 28.33
N ALA A 171 1.55 -17.99 29.42
CA ALA A 171 1.68 -17.38 30.75
C ALA A 171 3.10 -17.48 31.32
N GLU A 172 3.88 -18.48 30.88
CA GLU A 172 5.27 -18.67 31.32
C GLU A 172 6.21 -17.64 30.67
N PRO A 173 6.97 -16.87 31.48
CA PRO A 173 7.96 -15.94 30.96
C PRO A 173 9.04 -16.71 30.18
N ASN A 174 9.30 -16.31 28.93
CA ASN A 174 10.28 -16.88 27.99
C ASN A 174 9.84 -18.14 27.21
N ALA A 175 8.59 -18.58 27.30
CA ALA A 175 8.08 -19.60 26.38
C ALA A 175 8.04 -19.06 24.94
N SER A 176 8.58 -19.83 23.99
CA SER A 176 8.53 -19.50 22.57
C SER A 176 7.23 -19.99 21.93
N GLY A 177 6.65 -19.21 21.03
CA GLY A 177 5.37 -19.52 20.38
C GLY A 177 4.14 -18.94 21.09
N GLN A 178 2.97 -19.49 20.77
CA GLN A 178 1.66 -19.09 21.26
C GLN A 178 0.83 -20.30 21.71
N ASP A 179 0.10 -20.15 22.82
CA ASP A 179 -0.90 -21.10 23.27
C ASP A 179 -2.16 -20.97 22.41
N LEU A 180 -2.83 -22.08 22.13
CA LEU A 180 -4.20 -22.07 21.63
C LEU A 180 -5.16 -22.04 22.82
N VAL A 181 -5.91 -20.95 22.93
CA VAL A 181 -6.80 -20.67 24.06
C VAL A 181 -8.25 -20.69 23.58
N ARG A 182 -9.11 -21.38 24.33
CA ARG A 182 -10.56 -21.28 24.24
C ARG A 182 -11.04 -20.21 25.21
N ARG A 183 -11.90 -19.30 24.75
CA ARG A 183 -12.53 -18.27 25.56
C ARG A 183 -14.04 -18.39 25.52
N ASP A 184 -14.66 -18.28 26.68
CA ASP A 184 -16.13 -18.19 26.79
C ASP A 184 -16.62 -16.86 26.21
N CYS A 185 -17.69 -16.90 25.41
CA CYS A 185 -18.17 -15.71 24.71
C CYS A 185 -18.70 -14.62 25.67
N ALA A 186 -19.33 -15.01 26.78
CA ALA A 186 -20.03 -14.11 27.68
C ALA A 186 -19.12 -13.56 28.80
N THR A 187 -18.33 -14.43 29.41
CA THR A 187 -17.49 -14.14 30.59
C THR A 187 -16.04 -13.82 30.23
N ASP A 188 -15.61 -14.15 29.01
CA ASP A 188 -14.22 -14.06 28.53
C ASP A 188 -13.22 -14.90 29.35
N SER A 189 -13.71 -15.88 30.13
CA SER A 189 -12.86 -16.83 30.85
C SER A 189 -12.05 -17.66 29.86
N ALA A 190 -10.74 -17.77 30.10
CA ALA A 190 -9.79 -18.44 29.21
C ALA A 190 -9.41 -19.84 29.72
N GLU A 191 -9.26 -20.77 28.78
CA GLU A 191 -8.77 -22.13 29.00
C GLU A 191 -7.73 -22.46 27.93
N VAL A 192 -6.53 -22.88 28.35
CA VAL A 192 -5.48 -23.33 27.43
C VAL A 192 -5.83 -24.72 26.91
N ILE A 193 -6.16 -24.81 25.61
CA ILE A 193 -6.51 -26.06 24.94
C ILE A 193 -5.26 -26.80 24.48
N ALA A 194 -4.27 -26.07 23.98
CA ALA A 194 -2.97 -26.61 23.62
C ALA A 194 -1.88 -25.58 23.94
N PRO A 195 -0.91 -25.92 24.82
CA PRO A 195 0.21 -25.02 25.10
C PRO A 195 1.16 -24.95 23.88
N ALA A 196 1.91 -23.85 23.79
CA ALA A 196 2.87 -23.59 22.72
C ALA A 196 3.85 -24.75 22.44
N SER A 197 4.20 -25.51 23.48
CA SER A 197 5.09 -26.67 23.40
C SER A 197 4.54 -27.82 22.53
N LEU A 198 3.22 -27.93 22.36
CA LEU A 198 2.61 -28.94 21.48
C LEU A 198 2.74 -28.61 19.99
N PHE A 199 3.14 -27.38 19.66
CA PHE A 199 3.32 -26.93 18.28
C PHE A 199 4.78 -26.95 17.82
N LEU A 200 5.70 -27.49 18.63
CA LEU A 200 7.10 -27.60 18.28
C LEU A 200 7.33 -28.79 17.35
N THR A 201 8.03 -28.56 16.25
CA THR A 201 8.49 -29.61 15.34
C THR A 201 9.86 -30.14 15.79
N GLY A 202 10.08 -31.46 15.62
CA GLY A 202 11.32 -32.12 16.06
C GLY A 202 12.58 -31.70 15.29
N GLU A 203 12.44 -31.10 14.10
CA GLU A 203 13.54 -30.51 13.33
C GLU A 203 13.70 -29.03 13.71
N GLY A 204 14.73 -28.73 14.51
CA GLY A 204 15.12 -27.34 14.83
C GLY A 204 14.26 -26.60 15.86
N ASN A 205 13.28 -27.24 16.51
CA ASN A 205 12.32 -26.61 17.44
C ASN A 205 11.53 -25.45 16.82
N ASN A 206 11.25 -25.51 15.51
CA ASN A 206 10.39 -24.52 14.86
C ASN A 206 8.94 -24.68 15.34
N SER A 207 8.35 -23.60 15.83
CA SER A 207 6.97 -23.58 16.34
C SER A 207 5.96 -23.32 15.21
N LEU A 208 4.91 -24.13 15.17
CA LEU A 208 3.76 -23.97 14.26
C LEU A 208 2.64 -23.09 14.86
N SER A 209 2.81 -22.58 16.07
CA SER A 209 1.80 -21.74 16.72
C SER A 209 1.53 -20.46 15.92
N GLY A 210 0.30 -19.93 15.98
CA GLY A 210 -0.10 -18.76 15.19
C GLY A 210 -0.49 -19.08 13.74
N SER A 211 -0.34 -20.33 13.30
CA SER A 211 -0.75 -20.76 11.95
C SER A 211 -2.28 -20.76 11.79
N PRO A 212 -2.80 -20.54 10.57
CA PRO A 212 -4.19 -20.83 10.25
C PRO A 212 -4.52 -22.29 10.59
N PHE A 213 -5.69 -22.53 11.17
CA PHE A 213 -6.10 -23.85 11.61
C PHE A 213 -7.58 -24.13 11.36
N ARG A 214 -7.96 -25.41 11.39
CA ARG A 214 -9.34 -25.91 11.42
C ARG A 214 -9.47 -27.06 12.41
N PHE A 215 -10.61 -27.16 13.08
CA PHE A 215 -10.92 -28.30 13.94
C PHE A 215 -11.58 -29.45 13.15
N SER A 216 -11.42 -30.67 13.65
CA SER A 216 -12.39 -31.76 13.37
C SER A 216 -13.76 -31.39 13.93
N ALA A 217 -14.85 -31.99 13.41
CA ALA A 217 -16.22 -31.66 13.83
C ALA A 217 -16.49 -31.89 15.34
N ASP A 218 -15.71 -32.77 15.96
CA ASP A 218 -15.76 -33.04 17.40
C ASP A 218 -14.78 -32.18 18.24
N GLU A 219 -14.05 -31.28 17.58
CA GLU A 219 -13.02 -30.41 18.16
C GLU A 219 -11.88 -31.14 18.89
N ARG A 220 -11.68 -32.45 18.64
CA ARG A 220 -10.58 -33.24 19.26
C ARG A 220 -9.25 -33.12 18.51
N ARG A 221 -9.28 -32.70 17.25
CA ARG A 221 -8.10 -32.62 16.39
C ARG A 221 -8.03 -31.27 15.70
N LEU A 222 -6.81 -30.80 15.51
CA LEU A 222 -6.47 -29.54 14.85
C LEU A 222 -5.69 -29.83 13.57
N LEU A 223 -6.13 -29.26 12.46
CA LEU A 223 -5.41 -29.22 11.19
C LEU A 223 -4.77 -27.85 11.03
N LEU A 224 -3.44 -27.78 11.05
CA LEU A 224 -2.64 -26.57 10.91
C LEU A 224 -2.13 -26.44 9.48
N PHE A 225 -2.12 -25.21 8.94
CA PHE A 225 -1.62 -24.92 7.60
C PHE A 225 -0.39 -23.99 7.65
N THR A 226 0.77 -24.50 7.26
CA THR A 226 2.09 -23.89 7.47
C THR A 226 2.92 -23.84 6.18
N ASN A 227 4.10 -23.20 6.22
CA ASN A 227 5.03 -23.08 5.07
C ASN A 227 4.33 -22.70 3.75
N THR A 228 3.42 -21.73 3.84
CA THR A 228 2.46 -21.47 2.76
C THR A 228 3.10 -20.69 1.60
N ARG A 229 2.61 -20.95 0.39
CA ARG A 229 3.09 -20.38 -0.87
C ARG A 229 1.90 -19.90 -1.70
N ARG A 230 2.05 -18.73 -2.29
CA ARG A 230 1.09 -18.16 -3.25
C ARG A 230 1.05 -19.02 -4.50
N VAL A 231 -0.17 -19.36 -4.96
CA VAL A 231 -0.37 -20.02 -6.27
C VAL A 231 -0.82 -18.96 -7.27
N TRP A 232 -1.98 -18.33 -7.02
CA TRP A 232 -2.48 -17.19 -7.81
C TRP A 232 -2.72 -15.98 -6.89
N ARG A 233 -3.87 -15.89 -6.22
CA ARG A 233 -4.22 -14.77 -5.35
C ARG A 233 -3.80 -14.98 -3.90
N GLU A 234 -4.04 -16.19 -3.40
CA GLU A 234 -3.85 -16.54 -2.00
C GLU A 234 -2.74 -17.59 -1.82
N ASN A 235 -2.27 -17.69 -0.58
CA ASN A 235 -1.36 -18.76 -0.16
C ASN A 235 -2.15 -20.05 0.03
N THR A 236 -2.52 -20.73 -1.06
CA THR A 236 -3.37 -21.94 -1.05
C THR A 236 -2.58 -23.25 -1.00
N ARG A 237 -1.26 -23.19 -1.19
CA ARG A 237 -0.36 -24.34 -1.16
C ARG A 237 0.59 -24.27 0.03
N GLY A 238 0.88 -25.38 0.70
CA GLY A 238 1.72 -25.39 1.90
C GLY A 238 1.89 -26.79 2.50
N ASP A 239 2.36 -26.82 3.74
CA ASP A 239 2.44 -28.04 4.55
C ASP A 239 1.24 -28.09 5.51
N TYR A 240 0.75 -29.30 5.79
CA TYR A 240 -0.31 -29.50 6.77
C TYR A 240 0.13 -30.40 7.90
N TRP A 241 -0.37 -30.11 9.10
CA TRP A 241 -0.09 -30.88 10.30
C TRP A 241 -1.37 -31.16 11.06
N VAL A 242 -1.47 -32.35 11.65
CA VAL A 242 -2.56 -32.72 12.56
C VAL A 242 -2.01 -32.79 13.98
N LEU A 243 -2.62 -32.02 14.89
CA LEU A 243 -2.44 -32.17 16.33
C LEU A 243 -3.68 -32.84 16.91
N ASP A 244 -3.50 -34.01 17.51
CA ASP A 244 -4.53 -34.69 18.29
C ASP A 244 -4.44 -34.21 19.75
N LEU A 245 -5.52 -33.59 20.24
CA LEU A 245 -5.50 -32.90 21.54
C LEU A 245 -5.55 -33.86 22.74
N GLU A 246 -6.04 -35.07 22.55
CA GLU A 246 -6.11 -36.09 23.60
C GLU A 246 -4.77 -36.80 23.75
N THR A 247 -4.23 -37.29 22.64
CA THR A 247 -2.93 -37.99 22.63
C THR A 247 -1.74 -37.02 22.68
N ARG A 248 -1.99 -35.73 22.44
CA ARG A 248 -0.99 -34.64 22.34
C ARG A 248 0.09 -34.89 21.28
N LYS A 249 -0.26 -35.65 20.23
CA LYS A 249 0.66 -35.98 19.13
C LYS A 249 0.46 -35.03 17.96
N LEU A 250 1.56 -34.38 17.57
CA LEU A 250 1.65 -33.57 16.35
C LEU A 250 2.27 -34.42 15.22
N ARG A 251 1.61 -34.45 14.06
CA ARG A 251 2.07 -35.21 12.88
C ARG A 251 1.96 -34.38 11.61
N ARG A 252 2.96 -34.44 10.74
CA ARG A 252 2.92 -33.87 9.39
C ARG A 252 2.11 -34.78 8.45
N LEU A 253 1.25 -34.19 7.62
CA LEU A 253 0.52 -34.90 6.56
C LEU A 253 1.32 -34.90 5.25
N GLY A 254 0.96 -35.79 4.34
CA GLY A 254 1.52 -35.87 2.98
C GLY A 254 2.49 -37.02 2.75
N GLY A 255 2.88 -37.75 3.80
CA GLY A 255 3.98 -38.71 3.73
C GLY A 255 5.26 -38.06 3.21
N ASP A 256 5.84 -38.61 2.15
CA ASP A 256 7.04 -38.10 1.48
C ASP A 256 6.76 -36.93 0.51
N ALA A 257 5.64 -36.23 0.65
CA ALA A 257 5.31 -35.07 -0.17
C ALA A 257 6.42 -33.99 -0.07
N PRO A 258 6.82 -33.36 -1.19
CA PRO A 258 7.71 -32.21 -1.15
C PRO A 258 7.17 -31.12 -0.21
N PRO A 259 8.05 -30.36 0.48
CA PRO A 259 7.61 -29.23 1.30
C PRO A 259 6.76 -28.24 0.50
N ALA A 260 5.73 -27.70 1.15
CA ALA A 260 4.81 -26.74 0.55
C ALA A 260 4.17 -27.22 -0.77
N SER A 261 3.69 -28.46 -0.81
CA SER A 261 3.07 -29.06 -2.01
C SER A 261 1.58 -29.41 -1.88
N LEU A 262 1.04 -29.44 -0.65
CA LEU A 262 -0.34 -29.84 -0.41
C LEU A 262 -1.29 -28.64 -0.49
N MET A 263 -2.52 -28.89 -0.91
CA MET A 263 -3.57 -27.87 -1.06
C MET A 263 -4.90 -28.35 -0.48
N PHE A 264 -5.65 -27.42 0.12
CA PHE A 264 -7.05 -27.60 0.56
C PHE A 264 -7.34 -28.78 1.49
N ALA A 265 -6.39 -29.12 2.37
CA ALA A 265 -6.57 -30.24 3.29
C ALA A 265 -7.78 -30.04 4.21
N ARG A 266 -8.55 -31.11 4.46
CA ARG A 266 -9.70 -31.10 5.38
C ARG A 266 -9.95 -32.46 6.01
N PHE A 267 -10.48 -32.47 7.23
CA PHE A 267 -10.93 -33.70 7.88
C PHE A 267 -12.14 -34.32 7.17
N SER A 268 -12.24 -35.65 7.24
CA SER A 268 -13.52 -36.36 7.08
C SER A 268 -14.48 -35.98 8.21
N PRO A 269 -15.81 -36.17 8.04
CA PRO A 269 -16.79 -35.81 9.07
C PRO A 269 -16.55 -36.45 10.44
N ASP A 270 -15.98 -37.65 10.47
CA ASP A 270 -15.62 -38.39 11.69
C ASP A 270 -14.22 -38.03 12.24
N GLY A 271 -13.46 -37.17 11.57
CA GLY A 271 -12.12 -36.74 12.01
C GLY A 271 -11.00 -37.77 11.88
N ASN A 272 -11.28 -38.97 11.33
CA ASN A 272 -10.32 -40.06 11.26
C ASN A 272 -9.42 -40.05 10.02
N ARG A 273 -9.80 -39.26 9.01
CA ARG A 273 -9.07 -39.10 7.75
C ARG A 273 -8.92 -37.62 7.40
N VAL A 274 -7.90 -37.31 6.60
CA VAL A 274 -7.74 -35.99 5.96
C VAL A 274 -7.61 -36.19 4.46
N ALA A 275 -8.40 -35.46 3.67
CA ALA A 275 -8.22 -35.39 2.23
C ALA A 275 -7.51 -34.10 1.83
N TYR A 276 -6.68 -34.16 0.81
CA TYR A 276 -5.95 -33.01 0.25
C TYR A 276 -5.67 -33.21 -1.24
N VAL A 277 -5.34 -32.11 -1.91
CA VAL A 277 -4.85 -32.11 -3.29
C VAL A 277 -3.33 -32.00 -3.29
N ARG A 278 -2.67 -32.81 -4.11
CA ARG A 278 -1.22 -32.76 -4.40
C ARG A 278 -1.02 -33.06 -5.87
N GLU A 279 -0.25 -32.24 -6.57
CA GLU A 279 0.07 -32.45 -8.00
C GLU A 279 -1.19 -32.75 -8.85
N ASN A 280 -2.23 -31.94 -8.67
CA ASN A 280 -3.52 -32.08 -9.37
C ASN A 280 -4.24 -33.42 -9.16
N ASN A 281 -3.89 -34.15 -8.10
CA ASN A 281 -4.55 -35.38 -7.68
C ASN A 281 -5.07 -35.29 -6.25
N ILE A 282 -6.16 -36.02 -5.97
CA ILE A 282 -6.78 -36.09 -4.65
C ILE A 282 -6.23 -37.30 -3.90
N TYR A 283 -5.86 -37.09 -2.64
CA TYR A 283 -5.40 -38.12 -1.72
C TYR A 283 -6.23 -38.11 -0.45
N VAL A 284 -6.31 -39.26 0.20
CA VAL A 284 -6.87 -39.42 1.55
C VAL A 284 -5.84 -40.07 2.44
N GLU A 285 -5.59 -39.48 3.60
CA GLU A 285 -4.65 -39.96 4.59
C GLU A 285 -5.37 -40.31 5.89
N ALA A 286 -5.14 -41.52 6.41
CA ALA A 286 -5.65 -41.92 7.71
C ALA A 286 -4.81 -41.24 8.82
N VAL A 287 -5.47 -40.53 9.73
CA VAL A 287 -4.78 -39.69 10.74
C VAL A 287 -3.91 -40.51 11.69
N ASP A 288 -4.43 -41.66 12.16
CA ASP A 288 -3.74 -42.45 13.19
C ASP A 288 -2.56 -43.24 12.63
N THR A 289 -2.73 -43.81 11.43
CA THR A 289 -1.73 -44.69 10.80
C THR A 289 -0.78 -43.94 9.87
N GLY A 290 -1.21 -42.81 9.29
CA GLY A 290 -0.47 -42.08 8.24
C GLY A 290 -0.54 -42.77 6.87
N VAL A 291 -1.41 -43.77 6.70
CA VAL A 291 -1.58 -44.45 5.41
C VAL A 291 -2.22 -43.48 4.40
N VAL A 292 -1.49 -43.20 3.32
CA VAL A 292 -1.93 -42.34 2.21
C VAL A 292 -2.51 -43.20 1.09
N THR A 293 -3.74 -42.90 0.69
CA THR A 293 -4.47 -43.54 -0.42
C THR A 293 -4.68 -42.53 -1.55
N PRO A 294 -4.10 -42.73 -2.75
CA PRO A 294 -4.43 -41.92 -3.92
C PRO A 294 -5.86 -42.24 -4.39
N LEU A 295 -6.67 -41.20 -4.61
CA LEU A 295 -8.03 -41.35 -5.16
C LEU A 295 -8.09 -41.04 -6.66
N THR A 296 -7.22 -40.16 -7.13
CA THR A 296 -6.99 -39.91 -8.56
C THR A 296 -5.51 -40.05 -8.86
N THR A 297 -5.18 -40.38 -10.11
CA THR A 297 -3.79 -40.57 -10.56
C THR A 297 -3.51 -39.97 -11.94
N ASP A 298 -4.52 -39.37 -12.58
CA ASP A 298 -4.46 -38.79 -13.93
C ASP A 298 -4.12 -37.29 -13.93
N GLY A 299 -3.95 -36.68 -12.76
CA GLY A 299 -3.56 -35.28 -12.61
C GLY A 299 -2.28 -34.96 -13.39
N SER A 300 -2.32 -33.86 -14.15
CA SER A 300 -1.24 -33.43 -15.04
C SER A 300 -1.31 -31.91 -15.25
N ALA A 301 -0.47 -31.36 -16.14
CA ALA A 301 -0.59 -29.96 -16.54
C ALA A 301 -1.92 -29.62 -17.25
N ARG A 302 -2.65 -30.64 -17.73
CA ARG A 302 -3.93 -30.48 -18.46
C ARG A 302 -5.13 -31.02 -17.71
N ILE A 303 -4.95 -31.88 -16.72
CA ILE A 303 -6.02 -32.46 -15.92
C ILE A 303 -5.85 -32.02 -14.47
N ILE A 304 -6.86 -31.32 -13.93
CA ILE A 304 -6.89 -30.84 -12.56
C ILE A 304 -8.02 -31.54 -11.80
N ASN A 305 -7.70 -32.26 -10.73
CA ASN A 305 -8.69 -32.89 -9.84
C ASN A 305 -8.74 -32.19 -8.48
N GLY A 306 -9.94 -31.78 -8.05
CA GLY A 306 -10.17 -31.30 -6.68
C GLY A 306 -9.69 -29.88 -6.36
N THR A 307 -9.15 -29.18 -7.36
CA THR A 307 -8.97 -27.71 -7.38
C THR A 307 -9.42 -27.19 -8.75
N ALA A 308 -9.13 -25.93 -9.09
CA ALA A 308 -9.57 -25.32 -10.34
C ALA A 308 -8.40 -24.80 -11.18
N ASP A 309 -8.72 -24.48 -12.43
CA ASP A 309 -7.85 -23.66 -13.27
C ASP A 309 -7.93 -22.18 -12.87
N TRP A 310 -7.11 -21.36 -13.53
CA TRP A 310 -6.94 -19.95 -13.18
C TRP A 310 -8.26 -19.15 -13.24
N VAL A 311 -9.06 -19.34 -14.30
CA VAL A 311 -10.25 -18.52 -14.56
C VAL A 311 -11.40 -18.87 -13.63
N ASN A 312 -11.59 -20.16 -13.31
CA ASN A 312 -12.62 -20.58 -12.36
C ASN A 312 -12.24 -20.23 -10.91
N GLU A 313 -10.94 -20.22 -10.57
CA GLU A 313 -10.47 -19.71 -9.28
C GLU A 313 -10.75 -18.22 -9.14
N GLU A 314 -10.45 -17.42 -10.17
CA GLU A 314 -10.66 -15.97 -10.12
C GLU A 314 -12.14 -15.59 -10.08
N GLU A 315 -12.88 -16.03 -11.10
CA GLU A 315 -14.15 -15.40 -11.43
C GLU A 315 -15.36 -16.08 -10.78
N LEU A 316 -15.17 -17.30 -10.27
CA LEU A 316 -16.19 -18.09 -9.56
C LEU A 316 -15.77 -18.48 -8.14
N GLU A 317 -14.58 -18.05 -7.69
CA GLU A 317 -13.99 -18.35 -6.39
C GLU A 317 -13.81 -19.86 -6.11
N ILE A 318 -13.68 -20.69 -7.15
CA ILE A 318 -13.51 -22.13 -7.01
C ILE A 318 -12.04 -22.42 -6.69
N ARG A 319 -11.69 -22.52 -5.41
CA ARG A 319 -10.33 -22.92 -4.99
C ARG A 319 -10.30 -24.38 -4.57
N ASP A 320 -11.21 -24.74 -3.66
CA ASP A 320 -11.32 -26.06 -3.07
C ASP A 320 -12.44 -26.89 -3.73
N ALA A 321 -12.10 -27.61 -4.79
CA ALA A 321 -13.09 -28.22 -5.67
C ALA A 321 -13.47 -29.66 -5.30
N PHE A 322 -13.38 -30.05 -4.02
CA PHE A 322 -13.82 -31.37 -3.55
C PHE A 322 -14.53 -31.32 -2.18
N ARG A 323 -15.40 -32.30 -1.92
CA ARG A 323 -16.21 -32.43 -0.69
C ARG A 323 -16.29 -33.90 -0.23
N PHE A 324 -16.06 -34.16 1.05
CA PHE A 324 -16.45 -35.43 1.66
C PHE A 324 -17.98 -35.56 1.68
N SER A 325 -18.49 -36.77 1.46
CA SER A 325 -19.88 -37.09 1.79
C SER A 325 -20.10 -36.97 3.30
N PRO A 326 -21.30 -36.61 3.79
CA PRO A 326 -21.57 -36.48 5.22
C PRO A 326 -21.32 -37.75 6.04
N ASP A 327 -21.45 -38.94 5.42
CA ASP A 327 -21.10 -40.23 6.03
C ASP A 327 -19.59 -40.56 5.99
N GLY A 328 -18.78 -39.70 5.35
CA GLY A 328 -17.33 -39.83 5.23
C GLY A 328 -16.83 -40.96 4.33
N ARG A 329 -17.70 -41.59 3.52
CA ARG A 329 -17.36 -42.76 2.69
C ARG A 329 -16.93 -42.43 1.26
N SER A 330 -17.26 -41.24 0.76
CA SER A 330 -16.95 -40.82 -0.61
C SER A 330 -16.44 -39.39 -0.66
N ILE A 331 -15.79 -39.04 -1.76
CA ILE A 331 -15.46 -37.68 -2.15
C ILE A 331 -16.12 -37.36 -3.48
N ALA A 332 -16.84 -36.23 -3.54
CA ALA A 332 -17.24 -35.61 -4.79
C ALA A 332 -16.22 -34.53 -5.14
N TYR A 333 -15.86 -34.39 -6.41
CA TYR A 333 -14.87 -33.42 -6.87
C TYR A 333 -15.16 -32.91 -8.28
N LEU A 334 -14.71 -31.70 -8.58
CA LEU A 334 -14.62 -31.20 -9.94
C LEU A 334 -13.31 -31.65 -10.58
N GLN A 335 -13.41 -32.09 -11.84
CA GLN A 335 -12.27 -32.26 -12.72
C GLN A 335 -12.34 -31.23 -13.85
N PHE A 336 -11.23 -30.54 -14.08
CA PHE A 336 -11.04 -29.63 -15.21
C PHE A 336 -10.09 -30.26 -16.22
N ASN A 337 -10.51 -30.33 -17.49
CA ASN A 337 -9.66 -30.70 -18.62
C ASN A 337 -9.35 -29.45 -19.47
N LEU A 338 -8.07 -29.12 -19.54
CA LEU A 338 -7.52 -27.94 -20.21
C LEU A 338 -7.01 -28.20 -21.64
N ASP A 339 -7.28 -29.38 -22.21
CA ASP A 339 -6.97 -29.68 -23.60
C ASP A 339 -7.69 -28.68 -24.51
N GLY A 340 -6.95 -28.08 -25.44
CA GLY A 340 -7.45 -27.05 -26.36
C GLY A 340 -7.63 -25.65 -25.75
N VAL A 341 -7.47 -25.48 -24.43
CA VAL A 341 -7.44 -24.14 -23.82
C VAL A 341 -6.13 -23.47 -24.19
N ARG A 342 -6.22 -22.24 -24.73
CA ARG A 342 -5.04 -21.47 -25.10
C ARG A 342 -4.25 -21.04 -23.86
N GLU A 343 -2.96 -20.87 -24.07
CA GLU A 343 -2.03 -20.46 -23.04
C GLU A 343 -1.62 -19.01 -23.23
N MET A 344 -1.51 -18.29 -22.12
CA MET A 344 -0.91 -16.97 -22.02
C MET A 344 0.47 -17.09 -21.37
N SER A 345 1.45 -16.36 -21.91
CA SER A 345 2.82 -16.35 -21.40
C SER A 345 3.12 -15.01 -20.72
N LEU A 346 3.55 -15.09 -19.46
CA LEU A 346 4.17 -14.00 -18.72
C LEU A 346 5.69 -14.15 -18.79
N ILE A 347 6.41 -13.02 -18.85
CA ILE A 347 7.87 -13.02 -18.97
C ILE A 347 8.47 -12.38 -17.73
N ASP A 348 9.13 -13.22 -16.91
CA ASP A 348 9.92 -12.75 -15.78
C ASP A 348 11.36 -12.45 -16.24
N ASN A 349 11.64 -11.16 -16.41
CA ASN A 349 12.95 -10.63 -16.80
C ASN A 349 13.90 -10.38 -15.61
N THR A 350 13.53 -10.79 -14.39
CA THR A 350 14.23 -10.40 -13.14
C THR A 350 14.91 -11.55 -12.40
N GLN A 351 14.58 -12.81 -12.72
CA GLN A 351 15.08 -13.99 -11.98
C GLN A 351 16.46 -14.53 -12.42
N GLY A 352 17.14 -13.92 -13.40
CA GLY A 352 18.46 -14.35 -13.83
C GLY A 352 18.92 -13.71 -15.16
N ASN A 353 19.97 -14.27 -15.76
CA ASN A 353 20.54 -13.77 -17.02
C ASN A 353 19.65 -14.01 -18.25
N TYR A 354 18.71 -14.96 -18.17
CA TYR A 354 17.76 -15.27 -19.22
C TYR A 354 16.34 -15.13 -18.68
N PRO A 355 15.40 -14.55 -19.45
CA PRO A 355 14.02 -14.45 -19.02
C PRO A 355 13.42 -15.82 -18.73
N ARG A 356 12.61 -15.91 -17.68
CA ARG A 356 11.79 -17.09 -17.40
C ARG A 356 10.40 -16.88 -17.96
N VAL A 357 9.93 -17.82 -18.77
CA VAL A 357 8.55 -17.83 -19.26
C VAL A 357 7.67 -18.58 -18.27
N ILE A 358 6.59 -17.93 -17.84
CA ILE A 358 5.53 -18.51 -17.02
C ILE A 358 4.32 -18.66 -17.92
N THR A 359 3.79 -19.87 -18.03
CA THR A 359 2.68 -20.18 -18.93
C THR A 359 1.43 -20.53 -18.12
N ILE A 360 0.31 -19.89 -18.47
CA ILE A 360 -0.98 -20.02 -17.78
C ILE A 360 -2.05 -20.39 -18.81
N PRO A 361 -2.78 -21.50 -18.65
CA PRO A 361 -4.00 -21.75 -19.41
C PRO A 361 -5.04 -20.65 -19.10
N TYR A 362 -5.36 -19.84 -20.10
CA TYR A 362 -6.20 -18.65 -19.92
C TYR A 362 -7.11 -18.49 -21.15
N PRO A 363 -8.40 -18.84 -21.05
CA PRO A 363 -9.34 -18.60 -22.13
C PRO A 363 -9.69 -17.10 -22.16
N LYS A 364 -9.21 -16.39 -23.19
CA LYS A 364 -9.70 -15.04 -23.50
C LYS A 364 -11.09 -15.11 -24.10
N VAL A 365 -11.82 -14.00 -24.07
CA VAL A 365 -13.18 -13.89 -24.63
C VAL A 365 -13.32 -14.58 -26.00
N GLY A 366 -14.36 -15.41 -26.15
CA GLY A 366 -14.64 -16.17 -27.37
C GLY A 366 -13.82 -17.45 -27.54
N GLU A 367 -12.73 -17.62 -26.80
CA GLU A 367 -11.91 -18.84 -26.87
C GLU A 367 -12.55 -20.01 -26.10
N GLN A 368 -11.94 -21.18 -26.25
CA GLN A 368 -12.40 -22.43 -25.66
C GLN A 368 -12.08 -22.50 -24.16
N ASN A 369 -13.10 -22.73 -23.32
CA ASN A 369 -12.95 -22.98 -21.89
C ASN A 369 -12.48 -24.41 -21.57
N SER A 370 -12.02 -24.61 -20.34
CA SER A 370 -11.83 -25.92 -19.74
C SER A 370 -13.13 -26.75 -19.80
N ALA A 371 -13.02 -28.04 -20.08
CA ALA A 371 -14.15 -28.95 -19.87
C ALA A 371 -14.26 -29.30 -18.38
N THR A 372 -15.40 -29.00 -17.76
CA THR A 372 -15.61 -29.23 -16.32
C THR A 372 -16.65 -30.32 -16.08
N ARG A 373 -16.31 -31.32 -15.26
CA ARG A 373 -17.21 -32.42 -14.89
C ARG A 373 -17.12 -32.76 -13.40
N VAL A 374 -18.14 -33.46 -12.89
CA VAL A 374 -18.24 -33.88 -11.49
C VAL A 374 -17.99 -35.38 -11.36
N GLY A 375 -16.99 -35.75 -10.56
CA GLY A 375 -16.65 -37.13 -10.21
C GLY A 375 -16.99 -37.46 -8.77
N ILE A 376 -17.35 -38.71 -8.50
CA ILE A 376 -17.54 -39.26 -7.16
C ILE A 376 -16.66 -40.50 -7.02
N VAL A 377 -15.83 -40.54 -5.98
CA VAL A 377 -14.87 -41.63 -5.73
C VAL A 377 -14.95 -42.10 -4.28
N PRO A 378 -14.93 -43.42 -4.00
CA PRO A 378 -14.85 -43.93 -2.63
C PRO A 378 -13.56 -43.51 -1.93
N VAL A 379 -13.62 -43.21 -0.63
CA VAL A 379 -12.42 -42.84 0.14
C VAL A 379 -11.40 -43.98 0.29
N SER A 380 -11.82 -45.22 0.01
CA SER A 380 -10.95 -46.40 -0.05
C SER A 380 -10.15 -46.52 -1.35
N GLY A 381 -10.33 -45.60 -2.30
CA GLY A 381 -9.87 -45.73 -3.68
C GLY A 381 -10.83 -46.56 -4.54
N GLY A 382 -10.59 -46.57 -5.86
CA GLY A 382 -11.40 -47.26 -6.86
C GLY A 382 -11.69 -46.39 -8.08
N GLU A 383 -12.61 -46.85 -8.93
CA GLU A 383 -13.03 -46.10 -10.11
C GLU A 383 -13.89 -44.87 -9.73
N THR A 384 -13.67 -43.76 -10.45
CA THR A 384 -14.53 -42.57 -10.34
C THR A 384 -15.83 -42.81 -11.08
N ARG A 385 -16.95 -42.56 -10.40
CA ARG A 385 -18.28 -42.45 -11.00
C ARG A 385 -18.51 -41.01 -11.45
N TRP A 386 -18.72 -40.82 -12.75
CA TRP A 386 -19.00 -39.49 -13.33
C TRP A 386 -20.50 -39.19 -13.30
N VAL A 387 -20.85 -38.01 -12.81
CA VAL A 387 -22.24 -37.54 -12.80
C VAL A 387 -22.67 -37.16 -14.23
N ASP A 388 -23.84 -37.63 -14.63
CA ASP A 388 -24.47 -37.29 -15.91
C ASP A 388 -25.11 -35.89 -15.81
N LEU A 389 -24.45 -34.90 -16.43
CA LEU A 389 -24.94 -33.53 -16.58
C LEU A 389 -25.12 -33.22 -18.07
N PRO A 390 -26.21 -32.55 -18.48
CA PRO A 390 -26.48 -32.28 -19.88
C PRO A 390 -25.60 -31.15 -20.42
N GLY A 391 -25.39 -31.15 -21.74
CA GLY A 391 -24.68 -30.09 -22.46
C GLY A 391 -23.19 -30.38 -22.66
N ASP A 392 -22.52 -29.46 -23.37
CA ASP A 392 -21.08 -29.53 -23.58
C ASP A 392 -20.34 -29.00 -22.33
N PRO A 393 -19.46 -29.80 -21.70
CA PRO A 393 -18.72 -29.40 -20.50
C PRO A 393 -17.80 -28.18 -20.69
N ARG A 394 -17.56 -27.73 -21.92
CA ARG A 394 -16.80 -26.51 -22.24
C ARG A 394 -17.67 -25.27 -22.38
N ASN A 395 -18.97 -25.43 -22.50
CA ASN A 395 -19.93 -24.34 -22.74
C ASN A 395 -20.88 -24.11 -21.56
N HIS A 396 -20.42 -24.45 -20.36
CA HIS A 396 -21.09 -24.14 -19.10
C HIS A 396 -20.08 -24.11 -17.94
N TYR A 397 -20.47 -23.56 -16.80
CA TYR A 397 -19.68 -23.50 -15.58
C TYR A 397 -20.40 -24.23 -14.43
N LEU A 398 -19.62 -24.81 -13.53
CA LEU A 398 -20.13 -25.52 -12.34
C LEU A 398 -19.69 -24.80 -11.06
N PRO A 399 -20.30 -23.64 -10.71
CA PRO A 399 -19.79 -22.78 -9.65
C PRO A 399 -19.89 -23.41 -8.25
N ARG A 400 -20.86 -24.29 -8.01
CA ARG A 400 -21.12 -24.85 -6.67
C ARG A 400 -21.55 -26.31 -6.76
N MET A 401 -21.09 -27.09 -5.78
CA MET A 401 -21.43 -28.50 -5.62
C MET A 401 -21.45 -28.84 -4.12
N GLU A 402 -22.55 -29.36 -3.61
CA GLU A 402 -22.69 -29.74 -2.19
C GLU A 402 -23.49 -31.03 -2.01
N TRP A 403 -23.04 -31.89 -1.09
CA TRP A 403 -23.73 -33.15 -0.77
C TRP A 403 -25.06 -32.89 -0.08
N THR A 404 -26.05 -33.74 -0.34
CA THR A 404 -27.25 -33.80 0.52
C THR A 404 -26.86 -34.31 1.91
N PRO A 405 -27.49 -33.81 3.01
CA PRO A 405 -27.10 -34.20 4.37
C PRO A 405 -27.19 -35.71 4.66
N ASN A 406 -28.06 -36.42 3.94
CA ASN A 406 -28.24 -37.88 4.04
C ASN A 406 -27.25 -38.68 3.16
N SER A 407 -26.28 -38.03 2.52
CA SER A 407 -25.25 -38.64 1.66
C SER A 407 -25.74 -39.37 0.40
N ASN A 408 -27.03 -39.29 0.04
CA ASN A 408 -27.59 -40.04 -1.08
C ASN A 408 -27.60 -39.29 -2.43
N GLY A 409 -27.23 -38.01 -2.42
CA GLY A 409 -27.18 -37.19 -3.63
C GLY A 409 -26.29 -35.97 -3.51
N LEU A 410 -26.17 -35.26 -4.63
CA LEU A 410 -25.27 -34.12 -4.80
C LEU A 410 -26.03 -33.00 -5.51
N LEU A 411 -26.14 -31.84 -4.86
CA LEU A 411 -26.70 -30.63 -5.45
C LEU A 411 -25.60 -29.93 -6.26
N ILE A 412 -25.85 -29.66 -7.54
CA ILE A 412 -24.87 -29.07 -8.46
C ILE A 412 -25.51 -27.87 -9.15
N GLN A 413 -24.84 -26.72 -9.14
CA GLN A 413 -25.22 -25.58 -9.97
C GLN A 413 -24.52 -25.68 -11.33
N GLN A 414 -25.27 -25.45 -12.41
CA GLN A 414 -24.76 -25.38 -13.77
C GLN A 414 -25.21 -24.06 -14.41
N MET A 415 -24.26 -23.16 -14.63
CA MET A 415 -24.50 -21.90 -15.35
C MET A 415 -24.17 -22.07 -16.82
N ASN A 416 -25.01 -21.58 -17.73
CA ASN A 416 -24.61 -21.51 -19.14
C ASN A 416 -23.44 -20.52 -19.32
N ARG A 417 -22.74 -20.59 -20.47
CA ARG A 417 -21.56 -19.76 -20.75
C ARG A 417 -21.77 -18.25 -20.56
N VAL A 418 -22.87 -17.70 -21.06
CA VAL A 418 -23.22 -16.26 -20.88
C VAL A 418 -23.80 -15.95 -19.49
N GLN A 419 -23.93 -16.95 -18.62
CA GLN A 419 -24.26 -16.81 -17.19
C GLN A 419 -25.62 -16.15 -16.90
N ASN A 420 -26.57 -16.29 -17.81
CA ASN A 420 -27.93 -15.77 -17.67
C ASN A 420 -28.96 -16.82 -17.27
N THR A 421 -28.55 -18.10 -17.20
CA THR A 421 -29.33 -19.22 -16.71
C THR A 421 -28.49 -20.08 -15.76
N ASN A 422 -28.98 -20.30 -14.54
CA ASN A 422 -28.38 -21.22 -13.56
C ASN A 422 -29.38 -22.35 -13.28
N THR A 423 -29.03 -23.57 -13.67
CA THR A 423 -29.82 -24.76 -13.41
C THR A 423 -29.22 -25.54 -12.24
N VAL A 424 -30.01 -25.74 -11.20
CA VAL A 424 -29.65 -26.56 -10.04
C VAL A 424 -30.11 -27.99 -10.29
N TYR A 425 -29.16 -28.91 -10.31
CA TYR A 425 -29.40 -30.35 -10.43
C TYR A 425 -29.26 -31.03 -9.07
N LEU A 426 -30.05 -32.10 -8.87
CA LEU A 426 -29.80 -33.10 -7.85
C LEU A 426 -29.37 -34.39 -8.55
N ALA A 427 -28.11 -34.78 -8.36
CA ALA A 427 -27.57 -36.04 -8.84
C ALA A 427 -27.69 -37.14 -7.79
N SER A 428 -28.14 -38.32 -8.19
CA SER A 428 -28.20 -39.51 -7.35
C SER A 428 -26.81 -40.11 -7.22
N PHE A 429 -26.40 -40.41 -5.98
CA PHE A 429 -25.13 -41.10 -5.73
C PHE A 429 -25.10 -42.48 -6.42
N GLU A 430 -26.16 -43.29 -6.25
CA GLU A 430 -26.20 -44.68 -6.73
C GLU A 430 -26.18 -44.79 -8.25
N THR A 431 -26.93 -43.94 -8.94
CA THR A 431 -27.15 -44.06 -10.39
C THR A 431 -26.32 -43.09 -11.22
N ALA A 432 -25.69 -42.09 -10.59
CA ALA A 432 -25.03 -40.95 -11.24
C ALA A 432 -25.94 -40.07 -12.13
N ARG A 433 -27.26 -40.34 -12.16
CA ARG A 433 -28.22 -39.57 -12.94
C ARG A 433 -28.62 -38.31 -12.20
N SER A 434 -28.76 -37.21 -12.94
CA SER A 434 -29.23 -35.93 -12.41
C SER A 434 -30.68 -35.65 -12.81
N ARG A 435 -31.36 -34.87 -11.96
CA ARG A 435 -32.65 -34.24 -12.28
C ARG A 435 -32.61 -32.75 -11.95
N VAL A 436 -33.38 -31.95 -12.66
CA VAL A 436 -33.52 -30.53 -12.34
C VAL A 436 -34.29 -30.36 -11.03
N VAL A 437 -33.83 -29.43 -10.20
CA VAL A 437 -34.48 -28.97 -8.97
C VAL A 437 -34.99 -27.55 -9.14
N LEU A 438 -34.14 -26.64 -9.62
CA LEU A 438 -34.45 -25.22 -9.75
C LEU A 438 -33.81 -24.68 -11.03
N VAL A 439 -34.48 -23.73 -11.68
CA VAL A 439 -33.90 -22.94 -12.77
C VAL A 439 -34.07 -21.47 -12.43
N GLU A 440 -32.95 -20.76 -12.30
CA GLU A 440 -32.91 -19.30 -12.24
C GLU A 440 -32.59 -18.76 -13.63
N LYS A 441 -33.29 -17.71 -14.04
CA LYS A 441 -33.08 -17.02 -15.31
C LYS A 441 -33.11 -15.52 -15.13
N ASP A 442 -32.29 -14.83 -15.90
CA ASP A 442 -32.30 -13.38 -16.03
C ASP A 442 -32.01 -13.00 -17.49
N ASP A 443 -32.58 -11.91 -17.99
CA ASP A 443 -32.33 -11.46 -19.37
C ASP A 443 -30.92 -10.91 -19.59
N ALA A 444 -30.21 -10.54 -18.51
CA ALA A 444 -28.83 -10.07 -18.56
C ALA A 444 -27.88 -11.14 -17.99
N TRP A 445 -27.65 -11.18 -16.68
CA TRP A 445 -26.85 -12.24 -16.03
C TRP A 445 -27.40 -12.61 -14.65
N ILE A 446 -26.91 -13.70 -14.06
CA ILE A 446 -27.21 -14.13 -12.69
C ILE A 446 -25.97 -13.96 -11.82
N GLU A 447 -26.16 -13.46 -10.59
CA GLU A 447 -25.09 -13.37 -9.59
C GLU A 447 -24.63 -14.77 -9.15
N ASN A 448 -23.31 -14.97 -9.11
CA ASN A 448 -22.68 -16.29 -8.92
C ASN A 448 -22.37 -16.63 -7.44
N ASP A 449 -22.80 -15.79 -6.50
CA ASP A 449 -22.47 -15.89 -5.08
C ASP A 449 -23.51 -16.65 -4.25
N ASN A 450 -24.37 -17.44 -4.89
CA ASN A 450 -25.41 -18.25 -4.26
C ASN A 450 -24.82 -19.39 -3.40
N PRO A 451 -24.83 -19.29 -2.05
CA PRO A 451 -24.29 -20.34 -1.20
C PRO A 451 -25.33 -21.46 -1.04
N ILE A 452 -24.93 -22.72 -1.20
CA ILE A 452 -25.80 -23.87 -0.88
C ILE A 452 -25.73 -24.12 0.63
N ARG A 453 -26.70 -23.58 1.38
CA ARG A 453 -26.87 -23.86 2.81
C ARG A 453 -28.17 -24.65 3.02
N TRP A 454 -28.04 -25.89 3.48
CA TRP A 454 -29.18 -26.76 3.77
C TRP A 454 -30.00 -26.24 4.94
N MET A 455 -31.32 -26.44 4.86
CA MET A 455 -32.32 -26.13 5.89
C MET A 455 -33.31 -27.30 6.02
N ASP A 456 -34.07 -27.30 7.11
CA ASP A 456 -35.17 -28.24 7.33
C ASP A 456 -34.75 -29.70 7.10
N GLN A 457 -33.64 -30.10 7.74
CA GLN A 457 -33.06 -31.44 7.65
C GLN A 457 -32.72 -31.88 6.20
N GLY A 458 -32.35 -30.92 5.34
CA GLY A 458 -31.95 -31.18 3.96
C GLY A 458 -33.11 -31.20 2.96
N ARG A 459 -34.33 -30.83 3.36
CA ARG A 459 -35.47 -30.70 2.43
C ARG A 459 -35.46 -29.41 1.63
N GLN A 460 -34.81 -28.38 2.16
CA GLN A 460 -34.73 -27.05 1.56
C GLN A 460 -33.29 -26.53 1.61
N PHE A 461 -32.98 -25.52 0.79
CA PHE A 461 -31.71 -24.81 0.82
C PHE A 461 -31.90 -23.31 0.58
N LEU A 462 -30.91 -22.51 0.99
CA LEU A 462 -30.94 -21.06 0.86
C LEU A 462 -30.67 -20.67 -0.59
N TRP A 463 -31.42 -19.68 -1.09
CA TRP A 463 -31.26 -19.14 -2.44
C TRP A 463 -31.38 -17.63 -2.44
N LEU A 464 -30.50 -16.94 -3.17
CA LEU A 464 -30.56 -15.51 -3.45
C LEU A 464 -31.00 -15.31 -4.89
N SER A 465 -32.01 -14.47 -5.08
CA SER A 465 -32.57 -14.19 -6.41
C SER A 465 -32.98 -12.73 -6.53
N GLU A 466 -32.80 -12.19 -7.74
CA GLU A 466 -33.23 -10.85 -8.12
C GLU A 466 -34.56 -10.85 -8.89
N ARG A 467 -35.28 -11.98 -8.92
CA ARG A 467 -36.54 -12.16 -9.67
C ARG A 467 -37.64 -11.15 -9.34
N SER A 468 -37.57 -10.52 -8.16
CA SER A 468 -38.51 -9.49 -7.74
C SER A 468 -38.19 -8.09 -8.31
N GLY A 469 -37.06 -7.95 -9.00
CA GLY A 469 -36.44 -6.65 -9.31
C GLY A 469 -35.42 -6.21 -8.24
N TRP A 470 -35.46 -6.82 -7.07
CA TRP A 470 -34.54 -6.62 -5.95
C TRP A 470 -33.97 -7.95 -5.46
N ARG A 471 -32.76 -7.91 -4.91
CA ARG A 471 -32.03 -9.08 -4.44
C ARG A 471 -32.54 -9.52 -3.07
N HIS A 472 -33.20 -10.67 -3.01
CA HIS A 472 -33.80 -11.19 -1.78
C HIS A 472 -33.45 -12.65 -1.52
N LEU A 473 -33.67 -13.07 -0.26
CA LEU A 473 -33.43 -14.42 0.24
C LEU A 473 -34.69 -15.26 0.09
N TYR A 474 -34.52 -16.51 -0.30
CA TYR A 474 -35.58 -17.49 -0.51
C TYR A 474 -35.18 -18.86 0.06
N ARG A 475 -36.19 -19.65 0.43
CA ARG A 475 -36.07 -21.09 0.68
C ARG A 475 -36.43 -21.82 -0.61
N ALA A 476 -35.48 -22.56 -1.15
CA ALA A 476 -35.68 -23.42 -2.31
C ALA A 476 -35.90 -24.87 -1.85
N GLY A 477 -37.01 -25.49 -2.24
CA GLY A 477 -37.30 -26.89 -2.00
C GLY A 477 -36.72 -27.79 -3.09
N LEU A 478 -36.46 -29.06 -2.76
CA LEU A 478 -36.02 -30.07 -3.73
C LEU A 478 -37.08 -30.44 -4.78
N ASP A 479 -38.32 -29.99 -4.58
CA ASP A 479 -39.46 -30.06 -5.50
C ASP A 479 -39.54 -28.85 -6.46
N GLY A 480 -38.62 -27.89 -6.33
CA GLY A 480 -38.58 -26.65 -7.11
C GLY A 480 -39.43 -25.52 -6.54
N SER A 481 -40.05 -25.71 -5.38
CA SER A 481 -40.72 -24.61 -4.67
C SER A 481 -39.70 -23.53 -4.29
N LEU A 482 -40.11 -22.26 -4.38
CA LEU A 482 -39.30 -21.14 -3.94
C LEU A 482 -40.14 -20.16 -3.11
N THR A 483 -39.84 -20.08 -1.82
CA THR A 483 -40.60 -19.25 -0.86
C THR A 483 -39.73 -18.10 -0.37
N PRO A 484 -40.18 -16.83 -0.46
CA PRO A 484 -39.40 -15.69 0.01
C PRO A 484 -39.20 -15.74 1.53
N ILE A 485 -38.00 -15.36 1.97
CA ILE A 485 -37.62 -15.07 3.36
C ILE A 485 -37.60 -13.55 3.58
N THR A 486 -37.16 -12.80 2.59
CA THR A 486 -37.18 -11.33 2.58
C THR A 486 -37.90 -10.81 1.34
N SER A 487 -38.43 -9.59 1.43
CA SER A 487 -39.09 -8.89 0.32
C SER A 487 -39.08 -7.37 0.55
N GLY A 488 -39.23 -6.59 -0.52
CA GLY A 488 -39.28 -5.14 -0.48
C GLY A 488 -38.60 -4.49 -1.67
N ASN A 489 -38.44 -3.17 -1.61
CA ASN A 489 -37.71 -2.39 -2.61
C ASN A 489 -36.31 -2.03 -2.11
N TRP A 490 -35.52 -3.04 -1.75
CA TRP A 490 -34.16 -2.90 -1.23
C TRP A 490 -33.41 -4.22 -1.41
N ASP A 491 -32.08 -4.18 -1.45
CA ASP A 491 -31.27 -5.37 -1.68
C ASP A 491 -30.68 -5.98 -0.40
N VAL A 492 -30.74 -7.31 -0.31
CA VAL A 492 -29.83 -8.09 0.52
C VAL A 492 -28.44 -8.02 -0.12
N MET A 493 -27.47 -7.46 0.61
CA MET A 493 -26.10 -7.29 0.16
C MET A 493 -25.26 -8.55 0.40
N GLN A 494 -25.30 -9.09 1.62
CA GLN A 494 -24.53 -10.27 2.01
C GLN A 494 -25.23 -11.05 3.13
N VAL A 495 -25.15 -12.39 3.10
CA VAL A 495 -25.60 -13.27 4.19
C VAL A 495 -24.49 -13.36 5.25
N GLU A 496 -24.78 -12.96 6.48
CA GLU A 496 -23.81 -12.88 7.58
C GLU A 496 -23.88 -14.10 8.52
N GLY A 497 -25.04 -14.77 8.62
CA GLY A 497 -25.23 -15.91 9.52
C GLY A 497 -26.58 -16.60 9.34
N LEU A 498 -26.66 -17.88 9.70
CA LEU A 498 -27.88 -18.69 9.63
C LEU A 498 -28.03 -19.46 10.96
N ASP A 499 -28.97 -19.02 11.79
CA ASP A 499 -29.36 -19.67 13.04
C ASP A 499 -30.62 -20.50 12.78
N GLN A 500 -30.42 -21.77 12.39
CA GLN A 500 -31.54 -22.65 12.04
C GLN A 500 -32.38 -23.03 13.26
N GLU A 501 -31.74 -23.25 14.41
CA GLU A 501 -32.43 -23.65 15.64
C GLU A 501 -33.32 -22.52 16.17
N GLY A 502 -32.83 -21.27 16.14
CA GLY A 502 -33.63 -20.09 16.48
C GLY A 502 -34.58 -19.61 15.36
N GLY A 503 -34.42 -20.16 14.15
CA GLY A 503 -35.26 -19.85 12.98
C GLY A 503 -35.00 -18.46 12.39
N TRP A 504 -33.75 -18.00 12.39
CA TRP A 504 -33.34 -16.67 11.92
C TRP A 504 -32.23 -16.73 10.86
N ILE A 505 -32.28 -15.81 9.90
CA ILE A 505 -31.16 -15.49 9.02
C ILE A 505 -30.70 -14.06 9.25
N TYR A 506 -29.39 -13.86 9.32
CA TYR A 506 -28.75 -12.57 9.48
C TYR A 506 -28.09 -12.16 8.15
N PHE A 507 -28.30 -10.92 7.74
CA PHE A 507 -27.81 -10.40 6.47
C PHE A 507 -27.54 -8.89 6.55
N SER A 508 -26.66 -8.38 5.70
CA SER A 508 -26.48 -6.94 5.54
C SER A 508 -27.38 -6.39 4.43
N ALA A 509 -27.90 -5.19 4.66
CA ALA A 509 -28.72 -4.44 3.72
C ALA A 509 -28.54 -2.94 3.98
N SER A 510 -28.91 -2.12 2.99
CA SER A 510 -28.98 -0.67 3.15
C SER A 510 -30.17 -0.06 2.39
N PRO A 511 -31.40 -0.19 2.92
CA PRO A 511 -32.61 0.23 2.22
C PRO A 511 -32.67 1.71 1.87
N ASP A 512 -32.14 2.59 2.73
CA ASP A 512 -32.32 4.03 2.60
C ASP A 512 -31.08 4.76 2.05
N ASN A 513 -29.89 4.14 2.12
CA ASN A 513 -28.63 4.79 1.74
C ASN A 513 -27.60 3.79 1.20
N ALA A 514 -27.41 3.76 -0.11
CA ALA A 514 -26.49 2.83 -0.78
C ALA A 514 -25.01 2.98 -0.40
N THR A 515 -24.61 4.08 0.27
CA THR A 515 -23.23 4.29 0.74
C THR A 515 -22.95 3.66 2.10
N GLN A 516 -23.99 3.22 2.82
CA GLN A 516 -23.92 2.66 4.17
C GLN A 516 -24.27 1.17 4.18
N ARG A 517 -24.04 0.50 5.31
CA ARG A 517 -24.29 -0.94 5.46
C ARG A 517 -24.68 -1.27 6.90
N TYR A 518 -25.76 -2.03 7.08
CA TYR A 518 -26.28 -2.41 8.39
C TYR A 518 -26.69 -3.89 8.46
N LEU A 519 -26.58 -4.48 9.64
CA LEU A 519 -27.08 -5.81 9.94
C LEU A 519 -28.60 -5.79 10.13
N HIS A 520 -29.25 -6.73 9.47
CA HIS A 520 -30.65 -7.07 9.60
C HIS A 520 -30.79 -8.56 9.90
N ARG A 521 -31.97 -8.96 10.36
CA ARG A 521 -32.36 -10.35 10.46
C ARG A 521 -33.79 -10.57 10.00
N ALA A 522 -34.08 -11.77 9.52
CA ALA A 522 -35.42 -12.20 9.14
C ALA A 522 -35.74 -13.59 9.68
N LYS A 523 -37.01 -13.81 10.03
CA LYS A 523 -37.50 -15.17 10.32
C LYS A 523 -37.44 -16.00 9.05
N LEU A 524 -37.01 -17.25 9.14
CA LEU A 524 -36.89 -18.14 7.98
C LEU A 524 -38.24 -18.41 7.29
N ASP A 525 -39.36 -18.21 7.98
CA ASP A 525 -40.70 -18.31 7.41
C ASP A 525 -41.18 -17.06 6.65
N GLY A 526 -40.40 -15.96 6.71
CA GLY A 526 -40.71 -14.68 6.06
C GLY A 526 -41.67 -13.77 6.84
N THR A 527 -42.08 -14.14 8.05
CA THR A 527 -43.10 -13.40 8.83
C THR A 527 -42.58 -12.11 9.47
N GLN A 528 -41.26 -11.97 9.64
CA GLN A 528 -40.64 -10.83 10.31
C GLN A 528 -39.28 -10.52 9.69
N THR A 529 -39.00 -9.24 9.49
CA THR A 529 -37.67 -8.70 9.11
C THR A 529 -37.42 -7.43 9.92
N GLU A 530 -36.22 -7.30 10.49
CA GLU A 530 -35.85 -6.13 11.30
C GLU A 530 -34.37 -5.78 11.20
N ARG A 531 -34.06 -4.50 11.39
CA ARG A 531 -32.70 -4.01 11.53
C ARG A 531 -32.19 -4.32 12.93
N VAL A 532 -31.00 -4.91 13.01
CA VAL A 532 -30.30 -5.26 14.26
C VAL A 532 -29.32 -4.14 14.65
N THR A 533 -28.62 -3.55 13.68
CA THR A 533 -27.69 -2.45 13.96
C THR A 533 -28.45 -1.23 14.51
N PRO A 534 -28.07 -0.66 15.66
CA PRO A 534 -28.73 0.53 16.20
C PRO A 534 -28.65 1.74 15.26
N ALA A 535 -29.60 2.67 15.39
CA ALA A 535 -29.60 3.91 14.61
C ALA A 535 -28.37 4.80 14.90
N ALA A 536 -27.72 4.65 16.05
CA ALA A 536 -26.50 5.40 16.39
C ALA A 536 -25.25 4.88 15.65
N SER A 537 -25.23 3.62 15.19
CA SER A 537 -24.09 3.00 14.51
C SER A 537 -24.11 3.26 13.00
N GLN A 538 -23.98 4.53 12.64
CA GLN A 538 -23.97 5.02 11.25
C GLN A 538 -22.66 4.67 10.54
N GLY A 539 -22.71 4.58 9.20
CA GLY A 539 -21.56 4.25 8.35
C GLY A 539 -21.57 2.82 7.84
N TRP A 540 -20.38 2.26 7.68
CA TRP A 540 -20.17 0.92 7.16
C TRP A 540 -19.94 -0.08 8.29
N ASN A 541 -20.95 -0.93 8.52
CA ASN A 541 -20.90 -1.95 9.58
C ASN A 541 -20.57 -3.33 9.01
N THR A 542 -19.67 -4.04 9.68
CA THR A 542 -19.24 -5.41 9.33
C THR A 542 -19.43 -6.34 10.52
N TYR A 543 -19.83 -7.58 10.25
CA TYR A 543 -20.13 -8.56 11.30
C TYR A 543 -19.50 -9.92 10.99
N ARG A 544 -19.14 -10.65 12.05
CA ARG A 544 -18.86 -12.09 12.02
C ARG A 544 -19.65 -12.72 13.16
N ILE A 545 -20.66 -13.50 12.81
CA ILE A 545 -21.64 -14.02 13.77
C ILE A 545 -21.25 -15.46 14.16
N SER A 546 -21.41 -15.80 15.44
CA SER A 546 -21.26 -17.17 15.91
C SER A 546 -22.30 -18.10 15.26
N PRO A 547 -22.02 -19.42 15.13
CA PRO A 547 -22.91 -20.37 14.48
C PRO A 547 -24.35 -20.39 15.04
N ASN A 548 -24.48 -20.20 16.36
CA ASN A 548 -25.77 -20.15 17.06
C ASN A 548 -26.46 -18.76 17.01
N GLY A 549 -25.90 -17.78 16.32
CA GLY A 549 -26.48 -16.45 16.18
C GLY A 549 -26.53 -15.59 17.45
N GLN A 550 -25.89 -16.01 18.56
CA GLN A 550 -25.97 -15.33 19.85
C GLN A 550 -24.88 -14.28 20.07
N PHE A 551 -23.74 -14.37 19.36
CA PHE A 551 -22.61 -13.46 19.51
C PHE A 551 -22.08 -13.02 18.15
N ALA A 552 -21.38 -11.90 18.12
CA ALA A 552 -20.69 -11.45 16.92
C ALA A 552 -19.50 -10.56 17.25
N THR A 553 -18.50 -10.51 16.36
CA THR A 553 -17.63 -9.34 16.29
C THR A 553 -18.24 -8.34 15.34
N HIS A 554 -18.26 -7.07 15.75
CA HIS A 554 -18.77 -5.95 14.99
C HIS A 554 -17.66 -4.93 14.76
N GLY A 555 -17.45 -4.54 13.50
CA GLY A 555 -16.63 -3.40 13.13
C GLY A 555 -17.50 -2.30 12.54
N VAL A 556 -17.29 -1.04 12.92
CA VAL A 556 -17.96 0.12 12.34
C VAL A 556 -16.96 1.21 12.00
N SER A 557 -17.08 1.82 10.82
CA SER A 557 -16.29 2.97 10.40
C SER A 557 -17.15 3.95 9.61
N GLN A 558 -16.63 5.17 9.43
CA GLN A 558 -17.22 6.22 8.59
C GLN A 558 -16.15 6.81 7.70
N PHE A 559 -16.56 7.64 6.74
CA PHE A 559 -15.63 8.30 5.83
C PHE A 559 -14.53 9.07 6.59
N LEU A 560 -13.26 8.76 6.30
CA LEU A 560 -12.07 9.25 7.01
C LEU A 560 -12.05 9.07 8.54
N THR A 561 -12.92 8.22 9.10
CA THR A 561 -12.94 7.88 10.52
C THR A 561 -12.54 6.42 10.71
N PRO A 562 -11.41 6.12 11.38
CA PRO A 562 -10.93 4.77 11.61
C PRO A 562 -11.98 3.85 12.27
N PRO A 563 -11.94 2.54 11.98
CA PRO A 563 -12.91 1.62 12.53
C PRO A 563 -12.77 1.45 14.04
N THR A 564 -13.89 1.20 14.70
CA THR A 564 -13.92 0.59 16.04
C THR A 564 -14.47 -0.82 15.94
N PHE A 565 -13.97 -1.69 16.81
CA PHE A 565 -14.30 -3.11 16.86
C PHE A 565 -14.76 -3.50 18.26
N ALA A 566 -15.85 -4.24 18.34
CA ALA A 566 -16.42 -4.73 19.58
C ALA A 566 -16.88 -6.19 19.44
N PHE A 567 -16.92 -6.88 20.57
CA PHE A 567 -17.57 -8.18 20.71
C PHE A 567 -18.96 -7.96 21.30
N LEU A 568 -19.98 -8.49 20.63
CA LEU A 568 -21.38 -8.22 20.89
C LEU A 568 -22.16 -9.49 21.22
N LYS A 569 -23.26 -9.30 21.96
CA LYS A 569 -24.36 -10.26 22.07
C LYS A 569 -25.50 -9.84 21.14
N LEU A 570 -26.02 -10.81 20.41
CA LEU A 570 -27.16 -10.70 19.50
C LEU A 570 -28.40 -11.38 20.09
N PRO A 571 -29.61 -10.96 19.70
CA PRO A 571 -29.92 -9.91 18.73
C PRO A 571 -29.94 -8.49 19.29
N GLY A 572 -29.71 -8.29 20.59
CA GLY A 572 -29.83 -6.97 21.24
C GLY A 572 -28.78 -5.93 20.85
N HIS A 573 -27.72 -6.32 20.12
CA HIS A 573 -26.54 -5.50 19.82
C HIS A 573 -25.89 -4.96 21.12
N GLU A 574 -25.83 -5.81 22.14
CA GLU A 574 -25.25 -5.46 23.44
C GLU A 574 -23.74 -5.63 23.40
N VAL A 575 -22.98 -4.58 23.70
CA VAL A 575 -21.52 -4.65 23.77
C VAL A 575 -21.10 -5.47 24.99
N VAL A 576 -20.45 -6.60 24.76
CA VAL A 576 -19.83 -7.41 25.82
C VAL A 576 -18.48 -6.83 26.21
N ARG A 577 -17.62 -6.55 25.21
CA ARG A 577 -16.30 -5.95 25.41
C ARG A 577 -15.78 -5.26 24.13
N PRO A 578 -14.98 -4.18 24.25
CA PRO A 578 -14.25 -3.62 23.12
C PRO A 578 -13.13 -4.57 22.66
N LEU A 579 -12.83 -4.60 21.37
CA LEU A 579 -11.74 -5.40 20.79
C LEU A 579 -10.57 -4.53 20.32
N ALA A 580 -10.89 -3.43 19.65
CA ALA A 580 -9.92 -2.41 19.21
C ALA A 580 -10.69 -1.12 18.93
N ASP A 581 -10.19 0.00 19.41
CA ASP A 581 -10.84 1.29 19.20
C ASP A 581 -10.04 2.23 18.30
N ASN A 582 -8.81 1.88 17.90
CA ASN A 582 -7.96 2.76 17.09
C ASN A 582 -7.67 4.12 17.74
N GLU A 583 -7.63 4.22 19.08
CA GLU A 583 -7.39 5.50 19.78
C GLU A 583 -6.10 6.19 19.30
N LYS A 584 -5.00 5.44 19.17
CA LYS A 584 -3.72 5.99 18.70
C LYS A 584 -3.84 6.60 17.30
N LEU A 585 -4.54 5.92 16.40
CA LEU A 585 -4.75 6.40 15.04
C LEU A 585 -5.67 7.63 15.04
N ARG A 586 -6.79 7.60 15.77
CA ARG A 586 -7.68 8.76 15.91
C ARG A 586 -6.95 9.98 16.47
N ASN A 587 -6.13 9.81 17.50
CA ASN A 587 -5.36 10.90 18.10
C ASN A 587 -4.35 11.48 17.11
N LYS A 588 -3.70 10.65 16.29
CA LYS A 588 -2.83 11.11 15.19
C LYS A 588 -3.61 11.86 14.11
N LEU A 589 -4.78 11.37 13.71
CA LEU A 589 -5.60 12.05 12.72
C LEU A 589 -6.13 13.41 13.24
N ALA A 590 -6.40 13.52 14.54
CA ALA A 590 -6.87 14.75 15.17
C ALA A 590 -5.81 15.88 15.17
N THR A 591 -4.52 15.56 14.98
CA THR A 591 -3.47 16.59 14.83
C THR A 591 -3.34 17.10 13.39
N LEU A 592 -3.97 16.42 12.42
CA LEU A 592 -3.89 16.78 11.01
C LEU A 592 -4.94 17.82 10.62
N ARG A 593 -4.59 18.68 9.67
CA ARG A 593 -5.55 19.54 8.96
C ARG A 593 -6.23 18.76 7.85
N LEU A 594 -7.12 17.84 8.20
CA LEU A 594 -7.84 17.00 7.23
C LEU A 594 -8.81 17.84 6.37
N PRO A 595 -9.07 17.42 5.12
CA PRO A 595 -10.03 18.09 4.24
C PRO A 595 -11.45 18.05 4.79
N GLY A 596 -12.27 19.02 4.37
CA GLY A 596 -13.71 18.92 4.55
C GLY A 596 -14.27 17.78 3.70
N THR A 597 -15.19 16.97 4.23
CA THR A 597 -15.78 15.83 3.51
C THR A 597 -17.30 15.88 3.53
N ARG A 598 -17.93 15.48 2.43
CA ARG A 598 -19.39 15.31 2.35
C ARG A 598 -19.79 14.35 1.24
N PHE A 599 -20.90 13.66 1.41
CA PHE A 599 -21.58 12.96 0.33
C PHE A 599 -22.36 13.95 -0.55
N VAL A 600 -22.45 13.65 -1.84
CA VAL A 600 -23.14 14.43 -2.86
C VAL A 600 -24.06 13.55 -3.68
N LYS A 601 -25.10 14.17 -4.21
CA LYS A 601 -26.05 13.56 -5.14
C LYS A 601 -25.96 14.30 -6.47
N LEU A 602 -25.80 13.56 -7.56
CA LEU A 602 -25.59 14.13 -8.90
C LEU A 602 -26.70 13.65 -9.82
N PRO A 603 -27.72 14.48 -10.09
CA PRO A 603 -28.75 14.16 -11.06
C PRO A 603 -28.15 14.23 -12.48
N ILE A 604 -28.17 13.11 -13.19
CA ILE A 604 -27.58 13.00 -14.54
C ILE A 604 -28.64 12.95 -15.66
N GLY A 605 -29.90 13.26 -15.33
CA GLY A 605 -31.04 13.24 -16.26
C GLY A 605 -31.87 11.96 -16.15
N ASP A 606 -33.05 11.96 -16.80
CA ASP A 606 -33.97 10.81 -16.89
C ASP A 606 -34.34 10.16 -15.54
N GLY A 607 -34.37 10.95 -14.47
CA GLY A 607 -34.65 10.47 -13.11
C GLY A 607 -33.51 9.67 -12.47
N VAL A 608 -32.31 9.64 -13.07
CA VAL A 608 -31.13 8.96 -12.53
C VAL A 608 -30.31 9.92 -11.66
N GLU A 609 -29.99 9.47 -10.45
CA GLU A 609 -29.15 10.18 -9.49
C GLU A 609 -27.97 9.29 -9.04
N LEU A 610 -26.74 9.79 -9.22
CA LEU A 610 -25.53 9.12 -8.77
C LEU A 610 -25.19 9.53 -7.33
N ASP A 611 -24.67 8.57 -6.57
CA ASP A 611 -24.03 8.83 -5.29
C ASP A 611 -22.57 9.22 -5.52
N GLY A 612 -22.11 10.21 -4.76
CA GLY A 612 -20.71 10.60 -4.75
C GLY A 612 -20.23 11.06 -3.38
N TRP A 613 -18.91 11.19 -3.23
CA TRP A 613 -18.30 11.92 -2.12
C TRP A 613 -17.36 13.00 -2.65
N LEU A 614 -17.12 14.01 -1.82
CA LEU A 614 -16.26 15.14 -2.11
C LEU A 614 -15.36 15.42 -0.91
N MET A 615 -14.06 15.56 -1.17
CA MET A 615 -13.07 16.17 -0.29
C MET A 615 -12.75 17.58 -0.81
N THR A 616 -12.85 18.58 0.07
CA THR A 616 -12.45 19.96 -0.21
C THR A 616 -11.15 20.29 0.52
N PRO A 617 -10.26 21.13 -0.04
CA PRO A 617 -9.09 21.58 0.69
C PRO A 617 -9.48 22.20 2.05
N PRO A 618 -8.67 22.01 3.12
CA PRO A 618 -9.05 22.43 4.47
C PRO A 618 -9.28 23.95 4.61
N GLU A 619 -8.56 24.76 3.83
CA GLU A 619 -8.67 26.22 3.82
C GLU A 619 -8.53 26.71 2.37
N PHE A 620 -9.66 26.79 1.64
CA PHE A 620 -9.68 27.31 0.27
C PHE A 620 -10.46 28.62 0.16
N ASP A 621 -10.00 29.51 -0.71
CA ASP A 621 -10.66 30.76 -1.02
C ASP A 621 -11.86 30.49 -1.93
N PRO A 622 -13.11 30.78 -1.50
CA PRO A 622 -14.30 30.51 -2.31
C PRO A 622 -14.35 31.32 -3.61
N LYS A 623 -13.46 32.31 -3.79
CA LYS A 623 -13.33 33.10 -5.02
C LYS A 623 -12.35 32.51 -6.02
N GLN A 624 -11.53 31.53 -5.62
CA GLN A 624 -10.55 30.88 -6.49
C GLN A 624 -11.09 29.60 -7.10
N LYS A 625 -10.42 29.17 -8.17
CA LYS A 625 -10.69 27.92 -8.89
C LYS A 625 -9.59 26.91 -8.58
N TYR A 626 -9.98 25.67 -8.29
CA TYR A 626 -9.09 24.61 -7.85
C TYR A 626 -9.17 23.38 -8.77
N PRO A 627 -8.06 22.67 -8.98
CA PRO A 627 -8.06 21.44 -9.75
C PRO A 627 -8.88 20.36 -9.03
N LEU A 628 -9.48 19.46 -9.80
CA LEU A 628 -10.27 18.33 -9.32
C LEU A 628 -9.60 17.01 -9.70
N LEU A 629 -9.46 16.08 -8.77
CA LEU A 629 -9.11 14.69 -9.04
C LEU A 629 -10.32 13.79 -8.82
N ILE A 630 -10.69 13.01 -9.82
CA ILE A 630 -11.72 11.97 -9.72
C ILE A 630 -11.05 10.62 -9.45
N HIS A 631 -11.48 9.93 -8.39
CA HIS A 631 -11.21 8.50 -8.20
C HIS A 631 -12.35 7.70 -8.82
N VAL A 632 -12.03 6.66 -9.60
CA VAL A 632 -13.06 5.86 -10.30
C VAL A 632 -12.74 4.37 -10.27
N TYR A 633 -13.78 3.55 -10.18
CA TYR A 633 -13.75 2.14 -10.59
C TYR A 633 -14.65 1.91 -11.80
N GLY A 634 -15.94 2.26 -11.70
CA GLY A 634 -16.86 2.43 -12.83
C GLY A 634 -17.35 1.17 -13.55
N GLU A 635 -16.72 0.01 -13.31
CA GLU A 635 -17.12 -1.30 -13.83
C GLU A 635 -17.93 -2.13 -12.81
N PRO A 636 -18.68 -3.18 -13.24
CA PRO A 636 -19.70 -3.84 -12.41
C PRO A 636 -19.24 -4.37 -11.05
N HIS A 637 -17.96 -4.68 -10.88
CA HIS A 637 -17.43 -5.35 -9.69
C HIS A 637 -17.17 -4.43 -8.48
N GLY A 638 -17.09 -3.10 -8.65
CA GLY A 638 -16.57 -2.21 -7.60
C GLY A 638 -17.48 -1.05 -7.21
N GLN A 639 -17.49 -0.73 -5.92
CA GLN A 639 -18.14 0.45 -5.33
C GLN A 639 -17.09 1.36 -4.71
N THR A 640 -17.05 2.63 -5.13
CA THR A 640 -16.09 3.62 -4.62
C THR A 640 -16.68 4.59 -3.62
N VAL A 641 -18.02 4.71 -3.58
CA VAL A 641 -18.74 5.65 -2.73
C VAL A 641 -19.33 4.91 -1.54
N ARG A 642 -18.50 4.78 -0.49
CA ARG A 642 -18.84 4.12 0.78
C ARG A 642 -18.55 5.05 1.95
N ASP A 643 -19.46 5.11 2.92
CA ASP A 643 -19.26 5.76 4.22
C ASP A 643 -18.41 4.86 5.14
N ALA A 644 -17.15 4.69 4.76
CA ALA A 644 -16.21 3.75 5.37
C ALA A 644 -14.81 4.36 5.48
N TRP A 645 -14.01 3.82 6.40
CA TRP A 645 -12.58 4.12 6.46
C TRP A 645 -11.89 3.64 5.17
N LEU A 646 -11.16 4.54 4.51
CA LEU A 646 -10.51 4.28 3.22
C LEU A 646 -8.99 4.01 3.34
N GLY A 647 -8.47 3.89 4.57
CA GLY A 647 -7.06 3.63 4.84
C GLY A 647 -6.10 4.62 4.18
N ASN A 648 -4.93 4.13 3.80
CA ASN A 648 -3.87 4.96 3.20
C ASN A 648 -4.27 5.59 1.86
N THR A 649 -5.13 4.95 1.06
CA THR A 649 -5.62 5.56 -0.19
C THR A 649 -6.48 6.79 0.10
N GLY A 650 -7.38 6.72 1.09
CA GLY A 650 -8.15 7.87 1.54
C GLY A 650 -7.29 8.98 2.14
N LEU A 651 -6.25 8.62 2.90
CA LEU A 651 -5.29 9.60 3.39
C LEU A 651 -4.41 10.18 2.28
N TRP A 652 -4.11 9.43 1.23
CA TRP A 652 -3.43 9.95 0.05
C TRP A 652 -4.31 10.95 -0.73
N HIS A 653 -5.61 10.69 -0.84
CA HIS A 653 -6.57 11.69 -1.33
C HIS A 653 -6.61 12.94 -0.44
N ALA A 654 -6.65 12.75 0.88
CA ALA A 654 -6.60 13.86 1.82
C ALA A 654 -5.30 14.68 1.72
N MET A 655 -4.17 14.03 1.46
CA MET A 655 -2.89 14.68 1.20
C MET A 655 -2.93 15.54 -0.07
N LEU A 656 -3.55 15.05 -1.15
CA LEU A 656 -3.74 15.85 -2.36
C LEU A 656 -4.69 17.03 -2.11
N ALA A 657 -5.73 16.82 -1.29
CA ALA A 657 -6.64 17.89 -0.91
C ALA A 657 -5.96 18.99 -0.09
N GLN A 658 -5.08 18.61 0.84
CA GLN A 658 -4.20 19.53 1.55
C GLN A 658 -3.29 20.36 0.63
N ARG A 659 -2.99 19.88 -0.58
CA ARG A 659 -2.20 20.60 -1.60
C ARG A 659 -3.05 21.46 -2.53
N GLY A 660 -4.30 21.75 -2.16
CA GLY A 660 -5.20 22.63 -2.92
C GLY A 660 -5.94 21.92 -4.06
N CYS A 661 -6.22 20.61 -3.93
CA CYS A 661 -7.00 19.85 -4.91
C CYS A 661 -8.37 19.46 -4.35
N PHE A 662 -9.43 19.56 -5.15
CA PHE A 662 -10.68 18.87 -4.82
C PHE A 662 -10.49 17.40 -5.18
N VAL A 663 -11.01 16.49 -4.37
CA VAL A 663 -11.02 15.06 -4.71
C VAL A 663 -12.44 14.55 -4.63
N ALA A 664 -12.90 13.82 -5.63
CA ALA A 664 -14.26 13.28 -5.65
C ALA A 664 -14.30 11.86 -6.24
N SER A 665 -15.42 11.19 -6.04
CA SER A 665 -15.73 9.88 -6.60
C SER A 665 -17.22 9.78 -6.81
N PHE A 666 -17.65 9.11 -7.88
CA PHE A 666 -19.06 8.87 -8.20
C PHE A 666 -19.25 7.43 -8.65
N ASP A 667 -20.31 6.78 -8.18
CA ASP A 667 -20.68 5.45 -8.62
C ASP A 667 -21.79 5.54 -9.69
N ASN A 668 -21.42 5.26 -10.95
CA ASN A 668 -22.33 5.27 -12.11
C ASN A 668 -23.27 4.07 -12.15
N ARG A 669 -24.26 4.10 -13.06
CA ARG A 669 -25.09 2.93 -13.33
C ARG A 669 -24.25 1.74 -13.74
N GLY A 670 -24.67 0.54 -13.32
CA GLY A 670 -23.97 -0.71 -13.63
C GLY A 670 -23.08 -1.24 -12.51
N VAL A 671 -22.63 -0.39 -11.57
CA VAL A 671 -21.82 -0.83 -10.42
C VAL A 671 -22.66 -1.55 -9.35
N ILE A 672 -22.02 -2.36 -8.50
CA ILE A 672 -22.64 -3.22 -7.47
C ILE A 672 -23.24 -2.46 -6.27
N LEU A 673 -24.10 -1.49 -6.52
CA LEU A 673 -24.87 -0.77 -5.49
C LEU A 673 -26.16 -1.51 -5.13
N PRO A 674 -26.65 -1.41 -3.87
CA PRO A 674 -27.95 -1.90 -3.45
C PRO A 674 -29.11 -1.00 -3.93
N LYS A 675 -29.15 -0.74 -5.25
CA LYS A 675 -30.17 0.08 -5.96
C LYS A 675 -31.06 -0.75 -6.89
N GLY A 676 -31.15 -2.06 -6.64
CA GLY A 676 -31.96 -3.01 -7.38
C GLY A 676 -31.32 -3.50 -8.68
N ARG A 677 -31.96 -4.54 -9.24
CA ARG A 677 -31.54 -5.21 -10.49
C ARG A 677 -31.43 -4.23 -11.65
N ALA A 678 -32.40 -3.33 -11.79
CA ALA A 678 -32.46 -2.40 -12.93
C ALA A 678 -31.23 -1.47 -12.97
N TRP A 679 -30.74 -1.02 -11.81
CA TRP A 679 -29.51 -0.26 -11.71
C TRP A 679 -28.29 -1.10 -12.12
N ARG A 680 -28.10 -2.25 -11.45
CA ARG A 680 -26.94 -3.13 -11.66
C ARG A 680 -26.84 -3.61 -13.11
N LYS A 681 -27.95 -4.04 -13.71
CA LYS A 681 -27.95 -4.67 -15.04
C LYS A 681 -28.05 -3.71 -16.22
N SER A 682 -28.19 -2.42 -15.98
CA SER A 682 -28.27 -1.39 -17.03
C SER A 682 -27.05 -1.34 -17.96
N VAL A 683 -25.88 -1.78 -17.48
CA VAL A 683 -24.60 -1.81 -18.22
C VAL A 683 -24.43 -3.05 -19.09
N HIS A 684 -25.36 -4.01 -19.05
CA HIS A 684 -25.31 -5.21 -19.88
C HIS A 684 -25.10 -4.83 -21.36
N HIS A 685 -24.13 -5.48 -22.00
CA HIS A 685 -23.65 -5.23 -23.37
C HIS A 685 -23.01 -3.85 -23.61
N LYS A 686 -22.81 -3.03 -22.56
CA LYS A 686 -22.41 -1.62 -22.64
C LYS A 686 -21.27 -1.23 -21.69
N ILE A 687 -20.45 -2.19 -21.22
CA ILE A 687 -19.23 -1.89 -20.46
C ILE A 687 -18.35 -0.96 -21.29
N GLY A 688 -17.80 0.08 -20.64
CA GLY A 688 -16.98 1.11 -21.29
C GLY A 688 -17.77 2.11 -22.14
N GLN A 689 -19.10 2.05 -22.15
CA GLN A 689 -19.97 3.04 -22.83
C GLN A 689 -20.87 3.76 -21.83
N LEU A 690 -21.68 3.03 -21.06
CA LEU A 690 -22.64 3.63 -20.13
C LEU A 690 -21.95 4.36 -18.97
N GLY A 691 -20.99 3.70 -18.32
CA GLY A 691 -20.26 4.26 -17.17
C GLY A 691 -19.54 5.56 -17.51
N PRO A 692 -18.69 5.61 -18.55
CA PRO A 692 -18.03 6.84 -18.99
C PRO A 692 -18.99 7.99 -19.31
N ALA A 693 -20.15 7.70 -19.92
CA ALA A 693 -21.17 8.72 -20.19
C ALA A 693 -21.79 9.28 -18.90
N ASP A 694 -22.14 8.42 -17.95
CA ASP A 694 -22.64 8.82 -16.64
C ASP A 694 -21.60 9.68 -15.88
N GLN A 695 -20.33 9.27 -15.90
CA GLN A 695 -19.22 10.00 -15.26
C GLN A 695 -19.03 11.39 -15.88
N ALA A 696 -19.14 11.52 -17.20
CA ALA A 696 -19.01 12.80 -17.90
C ALA A 696 -20.11 13.80 -17.49
N VAL A 697 -21.37 13.36 -17.44
CA VAL A 697 -22.49 14.20 -17.00
C VAL A 697 -22.38 14.52 -15.50
N ALA A 698 -22.00 13.54 -14.68
CA ALA A 698 -21.79 13.74 -13.24
C ALA A 698 -20.71 14.78 -12.94
N LEU A 699 -19.60 14.76 -13.69
CA LEU A 699 -18.54 15.77 -13.58
C LEU A 699 -19.06 17.17 -13.91
N GLN A 700 -19.83 17.31 -15.01
CA GLN A 700 -20.43 18.59 -15.39
C GLN A 700 -21.39 19.11 -14.32
N GLU A 701 -22.23 18.23 -13.78
CA GLU A 701 -23.17 18.56 -12.71
C GLU A 701 -22.44 18.95 -11.41
N LEU A 702 -21.35 18.25 -11.05
CA LEU A 702 -20.53 18.63 -9.90
C LEU A 702 -19.91 20.02 -10.09
N CYS A 703 -19.35 20.32 -11.27
CA CYS A 703 -18.79 21.64 -11.58
C CYS A 703 -19.86 22.74 -11.52
N ARG A 704 -21.11 22.44 -11.87
CA ARG A 704 -22.25 23.35 -11.75
C ARG A 704 -22.62 23.60 -10.29
N GLN A 705 -22.67 22.54 -9.47
CA GLN A 705 -22.99 22.64 -8.04
C GLN A 705 -21.87 23.29 -7.23
N ILE A 706 -20.61 23.21 -7.69
CA ILE A 706 -19.42 23.68 -6.98
C ILE A 706 -18.59 24.58 -7.90
N PRO A 707 -18.92 25.88 -7.94
CA PRO A 707 -18.24 26.84 -8.81
C PRO A 707 -16.75 27.02 -8.50
N GLN A 708 -16.21 26.49 -7.41
CA GLN A 708 -14.78 26.57 -7.11
C GLN A 708 -13.95 25.49 -7.79
N ILE A 709 -14.59 24.52 -8.44
CA ILE A 709 -13.89 23.57 -9.30
C ILE A 709 -13.49 24.28 -10.61
N ASP A 710 -12.25 24.06 -11.01
CA ASP A 710 -11.71 24.46 -12.30
C ASP A 710 -11.99 23.38 -13.35
N PRO A 711 -12.93 23.59 -14.30
CA PRO A 711 -13.23 22.59 -15.32
C PRO A 711 -12.09 22.39 -16.33
N GLN A 712 -11.05 23.23 -16.32
CA GLN A 712 -9.87 23.08 -17.18
C GLN A 712 -8.73 22.31 -16.49
N ARG A 713 -8.90 21.92 -15.22
CA ARG A 713 -7.92 21.13 -14.46
C ARG A 713 -8.60 19.97 -13.74
N VAL A 714 -9.11 19.03 -14.54
CA VAL A 714 -9.72 17.79 -14.07
C VAL A 714 -8.80 16.62 -14.37
N GLY A 715 -8.43 15.92 -13.31
CA GLY A 715 -7.72 14.66 -13.32
C GLY A 715 -8.65 13.49 -13.05
N ILE A 716 -8.31 12.30 -13.53
CA ILE A 716 -8.98 11.05 -13.17
C ILE A 716 -7.98 9.93 -12.91
N TRP A 717 -8.28 9.04 -11.96
CA TRP A 717 -7.45 7.87 -11.72
C TRP A 717 -8.25 6.66 -11.22
N GLY A 718 -7.75 5.47 -11.55
CA GLY A 718 -8.31 4.21 -11.10
C GLY A 718 -7.40 3.03 -11.42
N TRP A 719 -7.74 1.88 -10.85
CA TRP A 719 -7.00 0.63 -10.96
C TRP A 719 -7.87 -0.48 -11.54
N SER A 720 -7.33 -1.36 -12.39
CA SER A 720 -8.05 -2.48 -13.00
C SER A 720 -9.21 -1.96 -13.87
N GLY A 721 -10.45 -2.37 -13.62
CA GLY A 721 -11.65 -1.76 -14.21
C GLY A 721 -11.71 -0.22 -14.02
N GLY A 722 -11.17 0.30 -12.91
CA GLY A 722 -10.96 1.74 -12.72
C GLY A 722 -9.91 2.36 -13.63
N GLY A 723 -8.88 1.59 -13.99
CA GLY A 723 -7.91 1.97 -15.01
C GLY A 723 -8.57 2.03 -16.38
N SER A 724 -9.39 1.04 -16.75
CA SER A 724 -10.21 1.04 -17.96
C SER A 724 -11.16 2.23 -18.02
N SER A 725 -11.82 2.54 -16.90
CA SER A 725 -12.68 3.73 -16.76
C SER A 725 -11.91 5.04 -16.90
N SER A 726 -10.69 5.11 -16.38
CA SER A 726 -9.81 6.28 -16.54
C SER A 726 -9.37 6.48 -18.00
N LEU A 727 -9.05 5.39 -18.71
CA LEU A 727 -8.77 5.44 -20.15
C LEU A 727 -10.01 5.88 -20.93
N ASN A 728 -11.17 5.28 -20.67
CA ASN A 728 -12.41 5.66 -21.36
C ASN A 728 -12.80 7.12 -21.11
N ALA A 729 -12.60 7.63 -19.89
CA ALA A 729 -12.84 9.04 -19.58
C ALA A 729 -11.97 9.97 -20.45
N ILE A 730 -10.64 9.79 -20.45
CA ILE A 730 -9.74 10.69 -21.19
C ILE A 730 -9.77 10.49 -22.72
N LEU A 731 -10.15 9.31 -23.21
CA LEU A 731 -10.19 9.01 -24.64
C LEU A 731 -11.57 9.26 -25.28
N GLN A 732 -12.68 9.09 -24.55
CA GLN A 732 -14.02 9.36 -25.09
C GLN A 732 -14.51 10.78 -24.78
N TYR A 733 -14.06 11.37 -23.66
CA TYR A 733 -14.42 12.72 -23.25
C TYR A 733 -13.17 13.61 -23.04
N PRO A 734 -12.29 13.72 -24.06
CA PRO A 734 -10.99 14.38 -23.92
C PRO A 734 -11.08 15.89 -23.62
N ASP A 735 -12.25 16.50 -23.81
CA ASP A 735 -12.49 17.91 -23.48
C ASP A 735 -12.81 18.13 -22.00
N LEU A 736 -13.21 17.08 -21.27
CA LEU A 736 -13.55 17.15 -19.84
C LEU A 736 -12.38 16.77 -18.93
N TYR A 737 -11.48 15.90 -19.39
CA TYR A 737 -10.38 15.37 -18.57
C TYR A 737 -9.02 15.76 -19.15
N GLN A 738 -8.22 16.51 -18.39
CA GLN A 738 -6.92 16.99 -18.83
C GLN A 738 -5.76 16.09 -18.40
N THR A 739 -5.93 15.29 -17.35
CA THR A 739 -4.90 14.35 -16.87
C THR A 739 -5.53 13.03 -16.44
N ALA A 740 -4.96 11.89 -16.81
CA ALA A 740 -5.42 10.59 -16.35
C ALA A 740 -4.26 9.69 -15.90
N VAL A 741 -4.49 8.90 -14.86
CA VAL A 741 -3.62 7.80 -14.43
C VAL A 741 -4.42 6.50 -14.47
N ALA A 742 -4.04 5.60 -15.36
CA ALA A 742 -4.66 4.28 -15.50
C ALA A 742 -3.71 3.20 -14.96
N VAL A 743 -4.06 2.58 -13.83
CA VAL A 743 -3.27 1.51 -13.23
C VAL A 743 -3.86 0.15 -13.61
N ALA A 744 -3.04 -0.75 -14.14
CA ALA A 744 -3.42 -2.07 -14.62
C ALA A 744 -4.72 -2.11 -15.47
N PRO A 745 -4.92 -1.21 -16.46
CA PRO A 745 -6.18 -1.11 -17.19
C PRO A 745 -6.39 -2.28 -18.16
N VAL A 746 -7.64 -2.56 -18.54
CA VAL A 746 -8.03 -3.45 -19.66
C VAL A 746 -8.30 -2.56 -20.90
N PRO A 747 -7.34 -2.35 -21.83
CA PRO A 747 -7.55 -1.42 -22.94
C PRO A 747 -8.37 -2.03 -24.09
N ASN A 748 -8.39 -3.36 -24.15
CA ASN A 748 -9.14 -4.14 -25.13
C ASN A 748 -9.87 -5.27 -24.39
N GLN A 749 -11.20 -5.17 -24.31
CA GLN A 749 -12.05 -6.12 -23.58
C GLN A 749 -11.91 -7.55 -24.10
N LYS A 750 -11.53 -7.75 -25.38
CA LYS A 750 -11.30 -9.10 -25.95
C LYS A 750 -10.08 -9.82 -25.38
N LEU A 751 -9.22 -9.11 -24.64
CA LEU A 751 -8.02 -9.69 -24.02
C LEU A 751 -8.24 -10.18 -22.60
N TYR A 752 -9.40 -9.93 -22.02
CA TYR A 752 -9.77 -10.39 -20.68
C TYR A 752 -10.39 -11.79 -20.75
N ASP A 753 -10.69 -12.40 -19.62
CA ASP A 753 -11.15 -13.79 -19.55
C ASP A 753 -12.61 -13.95 -20.00
N THR A 754 -12.97 -15.18 -20.35
CA THR A 754 -14.33 -15.54 -20.78
C THR A 754 -15.38 -15.37 -19.69
N ILE A 755 -15.09 -15.72 -18.42
CA ILE A 755 -16.11 -15.74 -17.37
C ILE A 755 -16.54 -14.32 -17.03
N TYR A 756 -15.62 -13.40 -16.79
CA TYR A 756 -15.96 -12.02 -16.48
C TYR A 756 -16.59 -11.33 -17.68
N GLN A 757 -15.89 -11.33 -18.81
CA GLN A 757 -16.23 -10.41 -19.88
C GLN A 757 -17.51 -10.85 -20.59
N GLU A 758 -17.71 -12.16 -20.84
CA GLU A 758 -18.91 -12.67 -21.51
C GLU A 758 -20.16 -12.58 -20.60
N ARG A 759 -20.01 -12.62 -19.27
CA ARG A 759 -21.12 -12.40 -18.31
C ARG A 759 -21.80 -11.07 -18.55
N TYR A 760 -21.02 -10.02 -18.78
CA TYR A 760 -21.55 -8.66 -18.89
C TYR A 760 -21.74 -8.19 -20.33
N MET A 761 -20.94 -8.70 -21.27
CA MET A 761 -20.94 -8.24 -22.67
C MET A 761 -21.55 -9.23 -23.65
N GLY A 762 -21.91 -10.44 -23.22
CA GLY A 762 -22.33 -11.53 -24.11
C GLY A 762 -21.16 -12.06 -24.93
N LEU A 763 -21.45 -12.93 -25.90
CA LEU A 763 -20.42 -13.47 -26.80
C LEU A 763 -19.94 -12.40 -27.80
N PRO A 764 -18.65 -12.40 -28.23
CA PRO A 764 -18.13 -11.44 -29.21
C PRO A 764 -18.92 -11.37 -30.51
N GLU A 765 -19.49 -12.48 -30.99
CA GLU A 765 -20.26 -12.55 -32.22
C GLU A 765 -21.64 -11.88 -32.08
N GLU A 766 -22.18 -11.84 -30.85
CA GLU A 766 -23.50 -11.29 -30.53
C GLU A 766 -23.43 -9.79 -30.21
N ASN A 767 -22.28 -9.30 -29.74
CA ASN A 767 -22.10 -7.91 -29.30
C ASN A 767 -20.81 -7.26 -29.80
N ALA A 768 -20.43 -7.51 -31.06
CA ALA A 768 -19.17 -7.05 -31.64
C ALA A 768 -18.94 -5.53 -31.48
N ASP A 769 -19.98 -4.72 -31.68
CA ASP A 769 -19.89 -3.27 -31.49
C ASP A 769 -19.75 -2.87 -30.03
N GLY A 770 -20.39 -3.58 -29.10
CA GLY A 770 -20.20 -3.34 -27.67
C GLY A 770 -18.76 -3.55 -27.23
N TYR A 771 -18.15 -4.67 -27.64
CA TYR A 771 -16.73 -4.95 -27.39
C TYR A 771 -15.81 -3.89 -28.00
N ARG A 772 -16.11 -3.43 -29.22
CA ARG A 772 -15.30 -2.44 -29.93
C ARG A 772 -15.43 -1.05 -29.28
N LEU A 773 -16.65 -0.55 -29.14
CA LEU A 773 -16.91 0.81 -28.63
C LEU A 773 -16.61 0.95 -27.15
N GLY A 774 -16.73 -0.12 -26.37
CA GLY A 774 -16.39 -0.15 -24.94
C GLY A 774 -14.90 -0.30 -24.63
N SER A 775 -14.09 -0.72 -25.61
CA SER A 775 -12.64 -0.87 -25.44
C SER A 775 -11.93 0.47 -25.61
N PRO A 776 -11.19 0.98 -24.60
CA PRO A 776 -10.53 2.28 -24.69
C PRO A 776 -9.59 2.43 -25.89
N ILE A 777 -8.92 1.34 -26.31
CA ILE A 777 -7.99 1.33 -27.45
C ILE A 777 -8.63 1.86 -28.75
N THR A 778 -9.94 1.65 -28.95
CA THR A 778 -10.68 2.14 -30.12
C THR A 778 -10.66 3.66 -30.23
N HIS A 779 -10.51 4.35 -29.10
CA HIS A 779 -10.56 5.80 -28.98
C HIS A 779 -9.17 6.41 -28.80
N ALA A 780 -8.08 5.64 -28.97
CA ALA A 780 -6.70 6.10 -28.78
C ALA A 780 -6.38 7.39 -29.55
N ALA A 781 -6.93 7.53 -30.76
CA ALA A 781 -6.78 8.72 -31.60
C ALA A 781 -7.29 10.01 -30.95
N ASN A 782 -8.14 9.95 -29.93
CA ASN A 782 -8.78 11.11 -29.32
C ASN A 782 -7.98 11.73 -28.17
N LEU A 783 -6.87 11.12 -27.73
CA LEU A 783 -6.09 11.63 -26.61
C LEU A 783 -5.62 13.08 -26.85
N LYS A 784 -6.09 14.01 -26.00
CA LYS A 784 -5.66 15.42 -25.98
C LYS A 784 -4.84 15.78 -24.74
N GLY A 785 -5.13 15.17 -23.59
CA GLY A 785 -4.53 15.45 -22.29
C GLY A 785 -3.31 14.60 -21.95
N ASN A 786 -2.89 14.65 -20.68
CA ASN A 786 -1.74 13.93 -20.16
C ASN A 786 -2.17 12.53 -19.66
N LEU A 787 -1.62 11.46 -20.23
CA LEU A 787 -1.92 10.08 -19.83
C LEU A 787 -0.70 9.36 -19.25
N LEU A 788 -0.81 8.88 -18.00
CA LEU A 788 0.13 7.93 -17.40
C LEU A 788 -0.54 6.55 -17.30
N ILE A 789 0.12 5.55 -17.88
CA ILE A 789 -0.26 4.14 -17.77
C ILE A 789 0.72 3.46 -16.82
N VAL A 790 0.22 2.79 -15.78
CA VAL A 790 1.04 2.05 -14.82
C VAL A 790 0.65 0.59 -14.84
N HIS A 791 1.60 -0.34 -14.95
CA HIS A 791 1.24 -1.77 -15.08
C HIS A 791 2.33 -2.70 -14.55
N GLY A 792 1.93 -3.78 -13.88
CA GLY A 792 2.81 -4.91 -13.56
C GLY A 792 3.08 -5.78 -14.79
N THR A 793 4.34 -5.94 -15.20
CA THR A 793 4.67 -6.80 -16.36
C THR A 793 4.47 -8.29 -16.09
N GLY A 794 4.30 -8.69 -14.82
CA GLY A 794 3.95 -10.05 -14.38
C GLY A 794 2.48 -10.17 -13.96
N ASP A 795 1.61 -9.27 -14.40
CA ASP A 795 0.18 -9.30 -14.12
C ASP A 795 -0.49 -10.48 -14.84
N ASP A 796 -0.94 -11.45 -14.05
CA ASP A 796 -1.62 -12.67 -14.51
C ASP A 796 -3.13 -12.48 -14.71
N ASN A 797 -3.69 -11.33 -14.30
CA ASN A 797 -5.11 -11.02 -14.39
C ASN A 797 -5.40 -10.10 -15.57
N VAL A 798 -4.90 -8.86 -15.49
CA VAL A 798 -4.97 -7.92 -16.60
C VAL A 798 -3.63 -7.93 -17.31
N HIS A 799 -3.52 -8.77 -18.33
CA HIS A 799 -2.26 -9.00 -19.01
C HIS A 799 -1.62 -7.74 -19.61
N TYR A 800 -0.31 -7.57 -19.39
CA TYR A 800 0.48 -6.45 -19.92
C TYR A 800 0.37 -6.29 -21.45
N GLN A 801 0.07 -7.38 -22.17
CA GLN A 801 -0.28 -7.39 -23.59
C GLN A 801 -1.27 -6.28 -23.99
N GLY A 802 -2.28 -6.01 -23.16
CA GLY A 802 -3.27 -4.98 -23.45
C GLY A 802 -2.67 -3.57 -23.50
N VAL A 803 -1.74 -3.27 -22.59
CA VAL A 803 -1.02 -2.00 -22.59
C VAL A 803 -0.10 -1.88 -23.79
N GLU A 804 0.60 -2.94 -24.19
CA GLU A 804 1.42 -2.91 -25.41
C GLU A 804 0.59 -2.63 -26.67
N GLN A 805 -0.60 -3.23 -26.80
CA GLN A 805 -1.52 -2.91 -27.90
C GLN A 805 -1.98 -1.44 -27.85
N LEU A 806 -2.29 -0.91 -26.66
CA LEU A 806 -2.68 0.49 -26.51
C LEU A 806 -1.53 1.45 -26.88
N MET A 807 -0.30 1.13 -26.47
CA MET A 807 0.89 1.89 -26.83
C MET A 807 1.06 1.98 -28.35
N ASP A 808 0.95 0.85 -29.04
CA ASP A 808 1.03 0.80 -30.51
C ASP A 808 -0.05 1.68 -31.17
N ALA A 809 -1.30 1.60 -30.69
CA ALA A 809 -2.38 2.44 -31.19
C ALA A 809 -2.15 3.95 -30.94
N LEU A 810 -1.66 4.33 -29.76
CA LEU A 810 -1.33 5.72 -29.44
C LEU A 810 -0.18 6.25 -30.31
N ILE A 811 0.86 5.43 -30.52
CA ILE A 811 2.00 5.75 -31.40
C ILE A 811 1.52 5.95 -32.85
N ALA A 812 0.66 5.04 -33.36
CA ALA A 812 0.11 5.13 -34.71
C ALA A 812 -0.67 6.44 -34.95
N HIS A 813 -1.24 7.02 -33.89
CA HIS A 813 -1.96 8.30 -33.94
C HIS A 813 -1.12 9.51 -33.48
N ASN A 814 0.19 9.34 -33.28
CA ASN A 814 1.11 10.37 -32.78
C ASN A 814 0.57 11.05 -31.50
N ARG A 815 0.07 10.23 -30.56
CA ARG A 815 -0.39 10.70 -29.25
C ARG A 815 0.70 10.49 -28.21
N HIS A 816 0.98 11.52 -27.42
CA HIS A 816 1.98 11.46 -26.36
C HIS A 816 1.39 10.89 -25.07
N PHE A 817 2.13 9.98 -24.43
CA PHE A 817 1.75 9.32 -23.19
C PHE A 817 3.01 8.92 -22.41
N THR A 818 2.83 8.60 -21.13
CA THR A 818 3.87 8.08 -20.24
C THR A 818 3.48 6.67 -19.80
N VAL A 819 4.43 5.74 -19.75
CA VAL A 819 4.23 4.40 -19.20
C VAL A 819 5.21 4.15 -18.08
N LEU A 820 4.74 3.57 -16.98
CA LEU A 820 5.53 3.10 -15.86
C LEU A 820 5.31 1.59 -15.66
N PRO A 821 6.13 0.73 -16.31
CA PRO A 821 6.08 -0.70 -16.11
C PRO A 821 6.77 -1.10 -14.79
N TYR A 822 6.14 -1.97 -14.02
CA TYR A 822 6.71 -2.61 -12.84
C TYR A 822 7.16 -4.02 -13.20
N ALA A 823 8.48 -4.22 -13.26
CA ALA A 823 9.08 -5.49 -13.66
C ALA A 823 8.61 -6.65 -12.75
N ASN A 824 7.96 -7.67 -13.31
CA ASN A 824 7.50 -8.87 -12.60
C ASN A 824 6.61 -8.62 -11.36
N ARG A 825 5.90 -7.50 -11.30
CA ARG A 825 4.86 -7.27 -10.28
C ARG A 825 3.54 -7.84 -10.79
N SER A 826 2.75 -8.41 -9.89
CA SER A 826 1.41 -8.91 -10.23
C SER A 826 0.41 -7.75 -10.31
N HIS A 827 -0.86 -8.07 -10.52
CA HIS A 827 -1.97 -7.12 -10.58
C HIS A 827 -2.00 -6.12 -9.41
N GLY A 828 -1.56 -6.53 -8.22
CA GLY A 828 -1.57 -5.70 -7.01
C GLY A 828 -0.41 -4.70 -6.88
N ILE A 829 0.65 -4.83 -7.69
CA ILE A 829 1.83 -3.94 -7.72
C ILE A 829 2.34 -3.62 -6.30
N PHE A 830 2.59 -4.66 -5.51
CA PHE A 830 3.17 -4.53 -4.16
C PHE A 830 4.41 -5.39 -3.96
N GLU A 831 4.69 -6.33 -4.88
CA GLU A 831 5.83 -7.23 -4.77
C GLU A 831 7.17 -6.48 -4.88
N GLY A 832 8.13 -6.88 -4.05
CA GLY A 832 9.46 -6.27 -4.00
C GLY A 832 9.54 -5.06 -3.06
N ALA A 833 10.74 -4.81 -2.54
CA ALA A 833 10.99 -3.69 -1.63
C ALA A 833 10.62 -2.34 -2.28
N ASN A 834 10.01 -1.45 -1.50
CA ASN A 834 9.65 -0.08 -1.88
C ASN A 834 8.64 0.08 -3.03
N THR A 835 8.05 -0.99 -3.56
CA THR A 835 7.14 -0.94 -4.73
C THR A 835 5.94 -0.02 -4.49
N THR A 836 5.20 -0.19 -3.39
CA THR A 836 4.04 0.64 -3.06
C THR A 836 4.42 2.12 -2.90
N ARG A 837 5.52 2.41 -2.20
CA ARG A 837 6.02 3.79 -2.03
C ARG A 837 6.37 4.41 -3.37
N HIS A 838 7.13 3.71 -4.22
CA HIS A 838 7.50 4.18 -5.55
C HIS A 838 6.26 4.47 -6.41
N LEU A 839 5.25 3.59 -6.35
CA LEU A 839 3.99 3.74 -7.06
C LEU A 839 3.27 5.03 -6.70
N PHE A 840 2.93 5.20 -5.42
CA PHE A 840 2.23 6.40 -5.00
C PHE A 840 3.08 7.66 -5.16
N THR A 841 4.41 7.56 -5.07
CA THR A 841 5.32 8.66 -5.37
C THR A 841 5.24 9.08 -6.83
N SER A 842 5.27 8.12 -7.75
CA SER A 842 5.21 8.38 -9.20
C SER A 842 3.87 8.96 -9.62
N ILE A 843 2.77 8.38 -9.13
CA ILE A 843 1.41 8.89 -9.38
C ILE A 843 1.26 10.32 -8.82
N THR A 844 1.74 10.57 -7.60
CA THR A 844 1.70 11.91 -6.99
C THR A 844 2.52 12.92 -7.79
N ARG A 845 3.74 12.57 -8.20
CA ARG A 845 4.59 13.44 -9.04
C ARG A 845 3.89 13.79 -10.35
N TYR A 846 3.24 12.81 -10.98
CA TYR A 846 2.51 13.01 -12.22
C TYR A 846 1.34 13.99 -12.04
N PHE A 847 0.52 13.83 -11.00
CA PHE A 847 -0.55 14.79 -10.70
C PHE A 847 0.00 16.16 -10.28
N SER A 848 1.07 16.22 -9.49
CA SER A 848 1.71 17.48 -9.14
C SER A 848 2.14 18.25 -10.40
N GLN A 849 2.77 17.57 -11.36
CA GLN A 849 3.24 18.19 -12.60
C GLN A 849 2.11 18.63 -13.53
N HIS A 850 1.16 17.73 -13.81
CA HIS A 850 0.22 17.89 -14.93
C HIS A 850 -1.16 18.41 -14.51
N LEU A 851 -1.58 18.16 -13.26
CA LEU A 851 -2.87 18.57 -12.74
C LEU A 851 -2.75 19.79 -11.82
N LEU A 852 -1.88 19.70 -10.81
CA LEU A 852 -1.68 20.79 -9.84
C LEU A 852 -0.78 21.90 -10.39
N GLN A 853 0.02 21.60 -11.43
CA GLN A 853 1.04 22.49 -12.00
C GLN A 853 2.01 23.03 -10.93
N GLN A 854 2.34 22.16 -9.98
CA GLN A 854 3.26 22.43 -8.90
C GLN A 854 4.64 21.86 -9.25
N PRO A 855 5.73 22.61 -9.02
CA PRO A 855 7.10 22.18 -9.27
C PRO A 855 7.42 20.85 -8.60
N VAL A 856 7.93 19.91 -9.40
CA VAL A 856 8.04 18.49 -9.02
C VAL A 856 9.16 18.23 -8.00
N ASP A 857 10.11 19.16 -7.82
CA ASP A 857 11.40 18.81 -7.18
C ASP A 857 11.68 19.36 -5.78
N ARG A 858 10.73 19.93 -5.02
CA ARG A 858 10.94 20.24 -3.57
C ARG A 858 9.72 20.11 -2.64
N GLN A 859 8.87 19.10 -2.83
CA GLN A 859 7.84 18.75 -1.84
C GLN A 859 8.19 17.50 -1.00
N PHE A 860 9.46 17.08 -0.99
CA PHE A 860 9.97 16.00 -0.14
C PHE A 860 10.71 16.48 1.12
N ALA A 861 10.65 17.78 1.42
CA ALA A 861 10.94 18.29 2.76
C ALA A 861 9.83 19.26 3.13
N GLU A 862 9.01 18.89 4.11
CA GLU A 862 8.40 19.90 4.96
C GLU A 862 9.57 20.73 5.54
N LEU A 863 9.71 21.99 5.15
CA LEU A 863 10.32 22.93 6.09
C LEU A 863 9.20 23.26 7.07
N PRO A 864 9.23 22.72 8.31
CA PRO A 864 8.29 23.17 9.33
C PRO A 864 8.42 24.69 9.44
N GLU A 865 7.33 25.40 9.74
CA GLU A 865 7.52 26.71 10.38
C GLU A 865 8.17 26.44 11.73
N PRO A 866 9.42 26.86 11.99
CA PRO A 866 9.86 26.90 13.36
C PRO A 866 9.12 28.11 13.95
N ASN A 867 8.02 27.85 14.66
CA ASN A 867 7.55 28.80 15.65
C ASN A 867 8.58 28.77 16.78
N VAL A 868 9.75 29.40 16.56
CA VAL A 868 10.80 29.51 17.56
C VAL A 868 10.16 30.26 18.72
N PRO A 869 9.98 29.63 19.89
CA PRO A 869 9.45 30.32 21.04
C PRO A 869 10.39 31.49 21.34
N VAL A 870 9.83 32.63 21.76
CA VAL A 870 10.64 33.79 22.14
C VAL A 870 11.54 33.36 23.31
N PRO A 871 12.87 33.30 23.15
CA PRO A 871 13.74 32.83 24.21
C PRO A 871 13.69 33.79 25.41
N PRO A 872 13.93 33.31 26.65
CA PRO A 872 14.09 34.21 27.79
C PRO A 872 15.16 35.29 27.51
N GLY A 873 14.82 36.55 27.77
CA GLY A 873 15.71 37.69 27.48
C GLY A 873 15.66 38.19 26.02
N TYR A 874 14.66 37.78 25.24
CA TYR A 874 14.40 38.31 23.91
C TYR A 874 12.96 38.82 23.81
N SER A 875 12.77 39.80 22.94
CA SER A 875 11.46 40.26 22.45
C SER A 875 11.32 39.94 20.97
N ARG A 876 10.08 39.84 20.46
CA ARG A 876 9.81 39.53 19.05
C ARG A 876 9.00 40.64 18.39
N ARG A 877 9.44 41.05 17.19
CA ARG A 877 8.77 41.99 16.30
C ARG A 877 8.58 41.38 14.91
N ILE A 878 7.55 41.81 14.18
CA ILE A 878 7.39 41.49 12.76
C ILE A 878 7.87 42.70 11.93
N VAL A 879 8.76 42.46 10.97
CA VAL A 879 9.32 43.48 10.06
C VAL A 879 9.21 42.97 8.63
N GLN A 880 8.44 43.66 7.77
CA GLN A 880 8.16 43.24 6.37
C GLN A 880 7.69 41.79 6.16
N GLY A 881 7.13 41.15 7.21
CA GLY A 881 6.70 39.74 7.18
C GLY A 881 7.70 38.74 7.78
N TRP A 882 8.91 39.18 8.16
CA TRP A 882 9.89 38.36 8.90
C TRP A 882 9.70 38.49 10.40
N LYS A 883 10.06 37.42 11.12
CA LYS A 883 10.13 37.38 12.58
C LYS A 883 11.51 37.86 13.02
N LEU A 884 11.59 39.02 13.66
CA LEU A 884 12.80 39.58 14.26
C LEU A 884 12.78 39.36 15.77
N TYR A 885 13.79 38.67 16.29
CA TYR A 885 14.03 38.46 17.71
C TYR A 885 15.11 39.44 18.17
N ILE A 886 14.86 40.18 19.24
CA ILE A 886 15.74 41.26 19.73
C ILE A 886 16.13 40.91 21.16
N ASP A 887 17.43 40.79 21.43
CA ASP A 887 17.93 40.63 22.80
C ASP A 887 17.53 41.85 23.65
N ASP A 888 16.90 41.62 24.80
CA ASP A 888 16.31 42.68 25.63
C ASP A 888 17.36 43.68 26.14
N ARG A 889 18.64 43.27 26.24
CA ARG A 889 19.75 44.16 26.58
C ARG A 889 19.92 45.29 25.58
N LEU A 890 19.68 45.04 24.29
CA LEU A 890 19.78 46.09 23.26
C LEU A 890 18.71 47.18 23.46
N SER A 891 17.54 46.81 23.96
CA SER A 891 16.46 47.75 24.26
C SER A 891 16.74 48.57 25.52
N GLN A 892 17.51 48.03 26.46
CA GLN A 892 17.88 48.69 27.72
C GLN A 892 19.13 49.56 27.57
N ASP A 893 20.17 49.03 26.93
CA ASP A 893 21.49 49.63 26.89
C ASP A 893 21.70 50.53 25.67
N GLN A 894 20.98 50.30 24.56
CA GLN A 894 21.21 50.97 23.27
C GLN A 894 19.92 51.29 22.47
N PRO A 895 18.90 51.94 23.07
CA PRO A 895 17.59 52.12 22.44
C PRO A 895 17.62 52.94 21.14
N GLU A 896 18.46 53.98 21.05
CA GLU A 896 18.58 54.81 19.84
C GLU A 896 19.22 54.05 18.68
N ALA A 897 20.28 53.28 18.96
CA ALA A 897 20.94 52.44 17.96
C ALA A 897 20.01 51.31 17.49
N LEU A 898 19.23 50.71 18.42
CA LEU A 898 18.22 49.72 18.09
C LEU A 898 17.14 50.25 17.16
N GLN A 899 16.59 51.44 17.46
CA GLN A 899 15.60 52.06 16.60
C GLN A 899 16.13 52.27 15.18
N LYS A 900 17.38 52.76 15.06
CA LYS A 900 18.04 52.99 13.78
C LYS A 900 18.29 51.69 13.02
N ALA A 901 18.77 50.64 13.69
CA ALA A 901 19.03 49.34 13.07
C ALA A 901 17.75 48.65 12.59
N VAL A 902 16.65 48.74 13.34
CA VAL A 902 15.35 48.22 12.89
C VAL A 902 14.86 48.98 11.65
N GLN A 903 15.07 50.30 11.58
CA GLN A 903 14.71 51.08 10.38
C GLN A 903 15.53 50.66 9.15
N ILE A 904 16.85 50.48 9.31
CA ILE A 904 17.73 50.00 8.24
C ILE A 904 17.29 48.61 7.75
N LEU A 905 16.98 47.70 8.68
CA LEU A 905 16.50 46.36 8.34
C LEU A 905 15.13 46.40 7.63
N ASP A 906 14.20 47.25 8.06
CA ASP A 906 12.91 47.42 7.40
C ASP A 906 13.06 47.90 5.95
N ASP A 907 13.94 48.88 5.70
CA ASP A 907 14.20 49.40 4.36
C ASP A 907 14.88 48.35 3.46
N GLN A 908 15.84 47.57 3.99
CA GLN A 908 16.48 46.46 3.26
C GLN A 908 15.50 45.33 2.94
N LEU A 909 14.68 44.88 3.90
CA LEU A 909 13.69 43.83 3.68
C LEU A 909 12.56 44.27 2.73
N ARG A 910 12.23 45.56 2.71
CA ARG A 910 11.29 46.13 1.74
C ARG A 910 11.87 46.04 0.34
N GLU A 911 13.16 46.31 0.18
CA GLU A 911 13.86 46.17 -1.09
C GLU A 911 13.96 44.70 -1.53
N VAL A 912 14.30 43.77 -0.62
CA VAL A 912 14.24 42.32 -0.89
C VAL A 912 12.83 41.89 -1.36
N THR A 913 11.78 42.39 -0.69
CA THR A 913 10.38 42.13 -1.06
C THR A 913 10.05 42.63 -2.47
N ARG A 914 10.66 43.73 -2.91
CA ARG A 914 10.48 44.28 -4.26
C ARG A 914 11.27 43.51 -5.33
N LEU A 915 12.46 43.03 -4.98
CA LEU A 915 13.40 42.46 -5.94
C LEU A 915 13.25 40.96 -6.16
N VAL A 916 12.93 40.21 -5.11
CA VAL A 916 12.91 38.73 -5.12
C VAL A 916 11.53 38.21 -5.57
N PRO A 917 11.46 37.18 -6.42
CA PRO A 917 10.19 36.61 -6.88
C PRO A 917 9.27 36.16 -5.73
N PRO A 918 7.94 36.33 -5.85
CA PRO A 918 6.99 36.05 -4.75
C PRO A 918 7.15 34.68 -4.09
N ARG A 919 7.47 33.65 -4.89
CA ARG A 919 7.65 32.28 -4.39
C ARG A 919 8.91 32.10 -3.55
N ALA A 920 10.02 32.72 -3.96
CA ALA A 920 11.24 32.71 -3.15
C ALA A 920 11.04 33.54 -1.87
N LEU A 921 10.33 34.66 -1.99
CA LEU A 921 9.99 35.54 -0.88
C LEU A 921 9.15 34.84 0.22
N GLU A 922 8.20 33.99 -0.16
CA GLU A 922 7.43 33.18 0.80
C GLU A 922 8.30 32.27 1.67
N VAL A 923 9.37 31.71 1.09
CA VAL A 923 10.31 30.88 1.82
C VAL A 923 11.22 31.73 2.69
N LEU A 924 11.76 32.81 2.13
CA LEU A 924 12.66 33.71 2.87
C LEU A 924 11.99 34.31 4.11
N ARG A 925 10.68 34.65 4.06
CA ARG A 925 9.92 35.18 5.21
C ARG A 925 9.83 34.23 6.41
N ARG A 926 10.17 32.95 6.22
CA ARG A 926 10.23 31.96 7.32
C ARG A 926 11.57 31.94 8.04
N VAL A 927 12.61 32.56 7.48
CA VAL A 927 13.92 32.70 8.10
C VAL A 927 13.79 33.65 9.29
N ASN A 928 14.16 33.20 10.48
CA ASN A 928 14.14 34.05 11.67
C ASN A 928 15.34 34.99 11.67
N LEU A 929 15.11 36.26 11.98
CA LEU A 929 16.12 37.29 12.09
C LEU A 929 16.41 37.56 13.57
N TRP A 930 17.66 37.84 13.92
CA TRP A 930 18.09 38.02 15.30
C TRP A 930 18.96 39.26 15.45
N PHE A 931 18.65 40.12 16.41
CA PHE A 931 19.51 41.20 16.86
C PHE A 931 20.14 40.81 18.20
N SER A 932 21.48 40.75 18.20
CA SER A 932 22.29 40.36 19.35
C SER A 932 23.29 41.47 19.72
N PRO A 933 23.64 41.63 21.01
CA PRO A 933 24.73 42.53 21.40
C PRO A 933 26.09 42.02 20.91
N ALA A 934 27.11 42.89 20.97
CA ALA A 934 28.46 42.51 20.61
C ALA A 934 28.96 41.34 21.49
N TYR A 935 29.59 40.35 20.86
CA TYR A 935 30.26 39.26 21.55
C TYR A 935 31.73 39.64 21.81
N GLU A 936 32.26 39.26 22.97
CA GLU A 936 33.64 39.59 23.34
C GLU A 936 34.64 39.02 22.30
N GLY A 937 35.50 39.89 21.74
CA GLY A 937 36.49 39.50 20.74
C GLY A 937 35.94 39.24 19.32
N VAL A 938 34.64 39.45 19.09
CA VAL A 938 33.97 39.21 17.81
C VAL A 938 33.56 40.55 17.21
N GLY A 939 34.16 40.92 16.08
CA GLY A 939 33.73 42.10 15.32
C GLY A 939 32.30 41.98 14.81
N ALA A 940 31.64 43.12 14.68
CA ALA A 940 30.29 43.29 14.13
C ALA A 940 30.11 42.62 12.76
N ARG A 941 28.97 41.97 12.55
CA ARG A 941 28.70 41.18 11.34
C ARG A 941 27.22 40.77 11.21
N ALA A 942 26.82 40.44 9.99
CA ALA A 942 25.62 39.67 9.69
C ALA A 942 26.05 38.24 9.34
N GLU A 943 25.37 37.21 9.86
CA GLU A 943 25.73 35.81 9.62
C GLU A 943 24.49 34.91 9.58
N TYR A 944 24.41 34.06 8.57
CA TYR A 944 23.51 32.92 8.52
C TYR A 944 24.08 31.71 9.30
N HIS A 945 23.23 31.05 10.08
CA HIS A 945 23.62 29.93 10.95
C HIS A 945 23.12 28.58 10.42
N PRO A 946 23.91 27.80 9.65
CA PRO A 946 23.42 26.57 9.02
C PRO A 946 23.27 25.38 9.97
N GLY A 947 23.90 25.42 11.15
CA GLY A 947 23.92 24.30 12.07
C GLY A 947 24.07 24.70 13.55
N GLU A 948 23.52 23.87 14.43
CA GLU A 948 23.43 24.14 15.87
C GLU A 948 24.77 23.96 16.62
N GLY A 949 25.66 23.09 16.13
CA GLY A 949 26.91 22.74 16.80
C GLY A 949 27.82 23.96 17.02
N TRP A 950 28.05 24.75 15.98
CA TRP A 950 28.88 25.95 16.05
C TRP A 950 28.30 27.01 16.99
N LEU A 951 26.97 27.18 17.00
CA LEU A 951 26.29 28.11 17.90
C LEU A 951 26.57 27.75 19.38
N ARG A 952 26.46 26.46 19.74
CA ARG A 952 26.74 25.98 21.10
C ARG A 952 28.20 26.17 21.51
N GLU A 953 29.12 25.85 20.61
CA GLU A 953 30.58 25.97 20.86
C GLU A 953 31.02 27.42 21.08
N ASN A 954 30.32 28.39 20.48
CA ASN A 954 30.63 29.82 20.58
C ASN A 954 29.70 30.58 21.55
N GLY A 955 28.97 29.86 22.42
CA GLY A 955 28.12 30.47 23.44
C GLY A 955 26.93 31.27 22.88
N ARG A 956 26.52 31.02 21.63
CA ARG A 956 25.35 31.63 20.99
C ARG A 956 24.09 30.79 21.24
N ASN A 957 22.92 31.41 21.04
CA ASN A 957 21.64 30.73 21.29
C ASN A 957 21.38 29.67 20.21
N PRO A 958 21.23 28.37 20.57
CA PRO A 958 20.99 27.30 19.60
C PRO A 958 19.72 27.48 18.77
N LEU A 959 18.75 28.26 19.27
CA LEU A 959 17.50 28.57 18.57
C LEU A 959 17.70 29.48 17.33
N MET A 960 18.90 30.03 17.15
CA MET A 960 19.29 30.81 15.97
C MET A 960 19.58 29.91 14.75
N VAL A 961 19.62 28.58 14.90
CA VAL A 961 19.86 27.66 13.80
C VAL A 961 18.87 27.89 12.65
N LYS A 962 19.38 27.87 11.42
CA LYS A 962 18.69 28.24 10.17
C LYS A 962 18.13 29.67 10.15
N GLY A 963 18.59 30.54 11.05
CA GLY A 963 18.29 31.97 11.10
C GLY A 963 19.46 32.85 10.66
N VAL A 964 19.20 34.15 10.53
CA VAL A 964 20.20 35.19 10.27
C VAL A 964 20.36 36.04 11.52
N GLU A 965 21.60 36.20 11.97
CA GLU A 965 21.95 37.01 13.12
C GLU A 965 22.70 38.26 12.71
N PHE A 966 22.39 39.34 13.40
CA PHE A 966 22.91 40.69 13.24
C PHE A 966 23.52 41.11 14.58
N THR A 967 24.84 41.17 14.67
CA THR A 967 25.56 41.54 15.90
C THR A 967 26.08 42.97 15.83
N ASP A 968 26.12 43.66 16.98
CA ASP A 968 26.66 45.02 17.10
C ASP A 968 25.96 46.04 16.18
N ILE A 969 24.65 46.19 16.42
CA ILE A 969 23.73 46.98 15.62
C ILE A 969 24.05 48.48 15.44
N PRO A 970 24.81 49.18 16.31
CA PRO A 970 25.18 50.58 16.08
C PRO A 970 25.95 50.83 14.78
N ILE A 971 26.67 49.84 14.25
CA ILE A 971 27.49 50.03 13.05
C ILE A 971 26.75 49.70 11.74
N PHE A 972 25.46 49.33 11.80
CA PHE A 972 24.69 48.89 10.63
C PHE A 972 24.61 49.94 9.53
N GLU A 973 24.61 51.22 9.90
CA GLU A 973 24.65 52.33 8.94
C GLU A 973 26.00 52.39 8.21
N GLN A 974 27.10 52.01 8.86
CA GLN A 974 28.42 51.92 8.23
C GLN A 974 28.51 50.69 7.34
N GLU A 975 27.97 49.55 7.78
CA GLU A 975 27.91 48.32 6.97
C GLU A 975 27.06 48.51 5.72
N LEU A 976 25.93 49.22 5.79
CA LEU A 976 25.10 49.55 4.62
C LEU A 976 25.86 50.37 3.57
N LYS A 977 26.81 51.21 3.98
CA LYS A 977 27.67 51.96 3.05
C LYS A 977 28.71 51.05 2.40
N ARG A 978 29.15 50.00 3.09
CA ARG A 978 30.14 49.05 2.60
C ARG A 978 29.51 47.97 1.71
N MET A 979 28.44 47.34 2.17
CA MET A 979 27.68 46.28 1.49
C MET A 979 26.20 46.70 1.37
N PRO A 980 25.78 47.26 0.22
CA PRO A 980 24.43 47.80 0.04
C PRO A 980 23.29 46.79 0.20
N ASN A 981 23.54 45.48 0.08
CA ASN A 981 22.52 44.41 0.14
C ASN A 981 22.89 43.26 1.10
N PHE A 982 23.62 43.53 2.19
CA PHE A 982 24.06 42.50 3.14
C PHE A 982 22.91 41.66 3.73
N VAL A 983 21.69 42.20 3.85
CA VAL A 983 20.52 41.41 4.28
C VAL A 983 20.11 40.38 3.22
N LEU A 984 20.14 40.77 1.94
CA LEU A 984 19.88 39.84 0.85
C LEU A 984 20.97 38.78 0.76
N HIS A 985 22.23 39.13 1.00
CA HIS A 985 23.35 38.21 1.06
C HIS A 985 23.08 37.05 2.04
N GLU A 986 22.76 37.37 3.30
CA GLU A 986 22.49 36.34 4.30
C GLU A 986 21.20 35.55 4.01
N LEU A 987 20.19 36.20 3.43
CA LEU A 987 19.00 35.51 2.96
C LEU A 987 19.28 34.60 1.75
N ALA A 988 20.28 34.91 0.93
CA ALA A 988 20.73 34.05 -0.16
C ALA A 988 21.46 32.81 0.38
N HIS A 989 22.25 32.93 1.45
CA HIS A 989 22.77 31.76 2.18
C HIS A 989 21.63 30.90 2.73
N ALA A 990 20.62 31.52 3.35
CA ALA A 990 19.45 30.81 3.83
C ALA A 990 18.68 30.11 2.70
N TYR A 991 18.55 30.74 1.53
CA TYR A 991 17.94 30.13 0.35
C TYR A 991 18.80 28.99 -0.19
N HIS A 992 20.12 29.16 -0.26
CA HIS A 992 21.04 28.14 -0.73
C HIS A 992 21.02 26.91 0.19
N ASP A 993 21.00 27.09 1.51
CA ASP A 993 20.90 25.99 2.48
C ASP A 993 19.52 25.33 2.44
N GLN A 994 18.48 26.11 2.76
CA GLN A 994 17.16 25.56 3.10
C GLN A 994 16.33 25.25 1.87
N VAL A 995 16.58 25.96 0.77
CA VAL A 995 15.92 25.70 -0.50
C VAL A 995 16.87 24.86 -1.30
N LEU A 996 18.04 25.34 -1.69
CA LEU A 996 18.86 24.67 -2.70
C LEU A 996 19.57 23.38 -2.25
N GLY A 997 20.03 23.33 -1.01
CA GLY A 997 21.15 22.51 -0.55
C GLY A 997 22.49 23.14 -0.93
N PHE A 998 23.39 23.35 0.05
CA PHE A 998 24.74 23.92 -0.22
C PHE A 998 25.61 23.05 -1.14
N ASP A 999 25.22 21.80 -1.35
CA ASP A 999 25.85 20.87 -2.28
C ASP A 999 25.25 20.90 -3.70
N HIS A 1000 24.47 21.94 -4.03
CA HIS A 1000 23.79 22.05 -5.32
C HIS A 1000 24.77 21.89 -6.51
N PRO A 1001 24.65 20.82 -7.32
CA PRO A 1001 25.72 20.39 -8.22
C PRO A 1001 26.04 21.41 -9.32
N ARG A 1002 25.03 22.18 -9.78
CA ARG A 1002 25.24 23.21 -10.81
C ARG A 1002 25.91 24.47 -10.25
N VAL A 1003 25.67 24.81 -8.98
CA VAL A 1003 26.36 25.93 -8.33
C VAL A 1003 27.82 25.56 -8.08
N GLN A 1004 28.07 24.34 -7.59
CA GLN A 1004 29.43 23.82 -7.43
C GLN A 1004 30.19 23.76 -8.75
N ALA A 1005 29.57 23.27 -9.82
CA ALA A 1005 30.21 23.19 -11.14
C ALA A 1005 30.62 24.57 -11.67
N LEU A 1006 29.73 25.56 -11.60
CA LEU A 1006 30.06 26.92 -12.05
C LEU A 1006 31.09 27.60 -11.16
N PHE A 1007 31.03 27.41 -9.84
CA PHE A 1007 32.06 27.89 -8.93
C PHE A 1007 33.44 27.32 -9.28
N GLU A 1008 33.53 26.00 -9.49
CA GLU A 1008 34.79 25.34 -9.85
C GLU A 1008 35.31 25.78 -11.21
N GLN A 1009 34.42 26.00 -12.17
CA GLN A 1009 34.76 26.56 -13.48
C GLN A 1009 35.29 28.00 -13.36
N ALA A 1010 34.61 28.85 -12.58
CA ALA A 1010 35.02 30.24 -12.35
C ALA A 1010 36.37 30.32 -11.62
N ARG A 1011 36.58 29.44 -10.63
CA ARG A 1011 37.84 29.29 -9.88
C ARG A 1011 38.98 28.81 -10.78
N ALA A 1012 38.77 27.76 -11.56
CA ALA A 1012 39.78 27.23 -12.49
C ALA A 1012 40.14 28.23 -13.58
N GLY A 1013 39.17 29.03 -14.03
CA GLY A 1013 39.38 30.11 -15.02
C GLY A 1013 39.95 31.40 -14.44
N GLY A 1014 40.10 31.52 -13.11
CA GLY A 1014 40.58 32.73 -12.46
C GLY A 1014 39.67 33.94 -12.62
N ARG A 1015 38.38 33.73 -12.98
CA ARG A 1015 37.44 34.79 -13.41
C ARG A 1015 37.29 35.91 -12.37
N TYR A 1016 37.34 35.54 -11.09
CA TYR A 1016 37.12 36.44 -9.97
C TYR A 1016 38.36 36.62 -9.06
N GLU A 1017 39.54 36.20 -9.52
CA GLU A 1017 40.79 36.31 -8.74
C GLU A 1017 41.27 37.76 -8.60
N LYS A 1018 40.87 38.64 -9.53
CA LYS A 1018 41.19 40.06 -9.51
C LYS A 1018 40.05 40.87 -10.12
N VAL A 1019 39.15 41.37 -9.27
CA VAL A 1019 38.00 42.19 -9.65
C VAL A 1019 38.08 43.55 -8.97
N LEU A 1020 37.32 44.52 -9.47
CA LEU A 1020 37.18 45.80 -8.79
C LEU A 1020 36.31 45.63 -7.54
N VAL A 1021 36.76 46.14 -6.41
CA VAL A 1021 35.95 46.33 -5.21
C VAL A 1021 35.76 47.81 -4.97
N GLN A 1022 34.54 48.22 -4.63
CA GLN A 1022 34.19 49.59 -4.31
C GLN A 1022 34.03 49.73 -2.79
N ASP A 1023 34.82 50.60 -2.16
CA ASP A 1023 34.68 50.86 -0.72
C ASP A 1023 33.48 51.78 -0.40
N ALA A 1024 33.20 51.95 0.90
CA ALA A 1024 32.11 52.79 1.39
C ALA A 1024 32.22 54.28 1.02
N ALA A 1025 33.41 54.76 0.60
CA ALA A 1025 33.64 56.12 0.11
C ALA A 1025 33.57 56.21 -1.42
N GLY A 1026 33.29 55.09 -2.10
CA GLY A 1026 33.17 54.98 -3.54
C GLY A 1026 34.51 54.78 -4.26
N ASN A 1027 35.63 54.64 -3.54
CA ASN A 1027 36.93 54.40 -4.15
C ASN A 1027 37.01 52.97 -4.68
N ARG A 1028 37.65 52.79 -5.83
CA ARG A 1028 37.81 51.49 -6.46
C ARG A 1028 39.25 51.00 -6.34
N ARG A 1029 39.42 49.74 -5.95
CA ARG A 1029 40.71 49.05 -5.97
C ARG A 1029 40.52 47.64 -6.51
N GLU A 1030 41.59 46.99 -6.95
CA GLU A 1030 41.53 45.58 -7.31
C GLU A 1030 41.70 44.70 -6.08
N ALA A 1031 40.89 43.67 -5.97
CA ALA A 1031 40.95 42.65 -4.92
C ALA A 1031 40.42 41.30 -5.44
N ARG A 1032 40.73 40.22 -4.73
CA ARG A 1032 40.10 38.93 -4.96
C ARG A 1032 38.63 39.01 -4.51
N SER A 1033 37.70 38.57 -5.35
CA SER A 1033 36.26 38.60 -5.03
C SER A 1033 35.95 37.72 -3.82
N TYR A 1034 35.04 38.18 -2.97
CA TYR A 1034 34.53 37.37 -1.86
C TYR A 1034 33.80 36.11 -2.33
N ALA A 1035 33.21 36.16 -3.54
CA ALA A 1035 32.57 35.04 -4.21
C ALA A 1035 33.51 33.81 -4.40
N MET A 1036 34.83 34.00 -4.38
CA MET A 1036 35.81 32.92 -4.52
C MET A 1036 36.17 32.19 -3.23
N THR A 1037 35.55 32.56 -2.11
CA THR A 1037 35.79 31.90 -0.81
C THR A 1037 35.31 30.46 -0.82
N ASN A 1038 34.07 30.21 -1.24
CA ASN A 1038 33.46 28.89 -1.37
C ASN A 1038 32.17 28.98 -2.25
N PRO A 1039 31.56 27.86 -2.64
CA PRO A 1039 30.33 27.86 -3.45
C PRO A 1039 29.14 28.59 -2.81
N MET A 1040 29.09 28.69 -1.48
CA MET A 1040 28.02 29.38 -0.76
C MET A 1040 28.14 30.88 -0.99
N GLU A 1041 29.34 31.43 -0.79
CA GLU A 1041 29.63 32.85 -1.05
C GLU A 1041 29.51 33.19 -2.53
N TYR A 1042 29.92 32.28 -3.42
CA TYR A 1042 29.71 32.44 -4.86
C TYR A 1042 28.24 32.64 -5.23
N PHE A 1043 27.35 31.88 -4.60
CA PHE A 1043 25.92 32.02 -4.81
C PHE A 1043 25.34 33.30 -4.19
N ALA A 1044 25.73 33.63 -2.96
CA ALA A 1044 25.21 34.78 -2.23
C ALA A 1044 25.61 36.12 -2.87
N GLU A 1045 26.91 36.31 -3.11
CA GLU A 1045 27.49 37.51 -3.75
C GLU A 1045 26.89 37.79 -5.13
N LEU A 1046 26.79 36.75 -5.96
CA LEU A 1046 26.25 36.92 -7.31
C LEU A 1046 24.73 37.06 -7.31
N SER A 1047 24.04 36.61 -6.25
CA SER A 1047 22.63 36.93 -6.03
C SER A 1047 22.42 38.42 -5.70
N GLU A 1048 23.34 39.07 -4.98
CA GLU A 1048 23.31 40.52 -4.78
C GLU A 1048 23.47 41.26 -6.11
N SER A 1049 24.42 40.84 -6.93
CA SER A 1049 24.64 41.39 -8.27
C SER A 1049 23.40 41.20 -9.16
N TYR A 1050 22.76 40.03 -9.08
CA TYR A 1050 21.60 39.69 -9.90
C TYR A 1050 20.33 40.47 -9.54
N PHE A 1051 20.08 40.72 -8.26
CA PHE A 1051 18.86 41.40 -7.81
C PHE A 1051 19.04 42.88 -7.54
N GLY A 1052 20.22 43.31 -7.08
CA GLY A 1052 20.48 44.66 -6.60
C GLY A 1052 21.87 45.14 -7.02
N ARG A 1053 22.68 45.52 -6.02
CA ARG A 1053 24.03 46.05 -6.21
C ARG A 1053 25.03 45.37 -5.28
N ASN A 1054 26.12 44.87 -5.84
CA ASN A 1054 27.22 44.25 -5.11
C ASN A 1054 28.36 45.26 -4.85
N ASP A 1055 29.24 44.99 -3.88
CA ASP A 1055 30.45 45.77 -3.58
C ASP A 1055 31.69 45.25 -4.34
N PHE A 1056 31.67 44.00 -4.80
CA PHE A 1056 32.61 43.45 -5.79
C PHE A 1056 32.00 43.42 -7.19
N PHE A 1057 32.83 43.70 -8.21
CA PHE A 1057 32.44 43.53 -9.62
C PHE A 1057 32.18 42.03 -9.91
N PRO A 1058 31.10 41.66 -10.65
CA PRO A 1058 30.11 42.53 -11.29
C PRO A 1058 29.19 43.23 -10.28
N PHE A 1059 28.99 44.54 -10.41
CA PHE A 1059 28.26 45.32 -9.43
C PHE A 1059 26.74 45.23 -9.61
N ASP A 1060 26.24 44.89 -10.80
CA ASP A 1060 24.82 44.78 -11.09
C ASP A 1060 24.49 43.65 -12.07
N GLN A 1061 23.20 43.48 -12.37
CA GLN A 1061 22.70 42.37 -13.17
C GLN A 1061 23.21 42.42 -14.63
N ALA A 1062 23.37 43.62 -15.19
CA ALA A 1062 23.82 43.78 -16.57
C ALA A 1062 25.30 43.40 -16.68
N GLU A 1063 26.11 43.85 -15.73
CA GLU A 1063 27.52 43.47 -15.64
C GLU A 1063 27.67 41.97 -15.35
N LEU A 1064 26.81 41.38 -14.50
CA LEU A 1064 26.82 39.94 -14.24
C LEU A 1064 26.48 39.14 -15.50
N ARG A 1065 25.49 39.59 -16.28
CA ARG A 1065 25.10 38.95 -17.54
C ARG A 1065 26.24 38.93 -18.56
N GLU A 1066 27.06 39.98 -18.58
CA GLU A 1066 28.21 40.06 -19.48
C GLU A 1066 29.41 39.27 -18.95
N HIS A 1067 29.69 39.38 -17.65
CA HIS A 1067 30.90 38.82 -17.03
C HIS A 1067 30.80 37.33 -16.70
N ASP A 1068 29.62 36.87 -16.27
CA ASP A 1068 29.35 35.46 -15.98
C ASP A 1068 27.92 35.07 -16.44
N PRO A 1069 27.71 34.94 -17.77
CA PRO A 1069 26.40 34.66 -18.35
C PRO A 1069 25.78 33.34 -17.88
N ASP A 1070 26.63 32.34 -17.62
CA ASP A 1070 26.20 31.02 -17.15
C ASP A 1070 25.62 31.13 -15.73
N MET A 1071 26.30 31.87 -14.84
CA MET A 1071 25.81 32.11 -13.49
C MET A 1071 24.61 33.05 -13.48
N HIS A 1072 24.57 34.08 -14.33
CA HIS A 1072 23.37 34.90 -14.52
C HIS A 1072 22.16 34.03 -14.91
N SER A 1073 22.32 33.16 -15.90
CA SER A 1073 21.24 32.26 -16.35
C SER A 1073 20.81 31.31 -15.24
N LEU A 1074 21.78 30.72 -14.52
CA LEU A 1074 21.50 29.81 -13.43
C LEU A 1074 20.75 30.50 -12.28
N LEU A 1075 21.14 31.71 -11.90
CA LEU A 1075 20.45 32.47 -10.86
C LEU A 1075 19.00 32.79 -11.25
N GLY A 1076 18.74 33.16 -12.50
CA GLY A 1076 17.37 33.36 -12.99
C GLY A 1076 16.50 32.12 -12.85
N GLU A 1077 17.05 30.95 -13.18
CA GLU A 1077 16.37 29.66 -13.02
C GLU A 1077 16.15 29.30 -11.54
N LEU A 1078 17.22 29.35 -10.73
CA LEU A 1078 17.20 28.90 -9.34
C LEU A 1078 16.31 29.76 -8.45
N TRP A 1079 16.28 31.08 -8.68
CA TRP A 1079 15.39 31.98 -7.97
C TRP A 1079 13.96 32.02 -8.55
N GLY A 1080 13.71 31.36 -9.69
CA GLY A 1080 12.38 31.26 -10.31
C GLY A 1080 11.90 32.57 -10.96
N VAL A 1081 12.81 33.29 -11.62
CA VAL A 1081 12.48 34.52 -12.36
C VAL A 1081 11.86 34.14 -13.72
N THR A 1082 10.62 34.57 -13.98
CA THR A 1082 9.92 34.32 -15.25
C THR A 1082 10.06 35.51 -16.19
N ALA A 1083 9.83 35.32 -17.50
CA ALA A 1083 9.89 36.39 -18.50
C ALA A 1083 8.95 37.58 -18.19
N ALA A 1084 7.85 37.38 -17.45
CA ALA A 1084 6.93 38.44 -17.05
C ALA A 1084 7.51 39.37 -15.96
N THR A 1085 8.44 38.89 -15.12
CA THR A 1085 9.07 39.67 -14.05
C THR A 1085 10.26 40.51 -14.52
N GLU A 1086 10.82 40.26 -15.71
CA GLU A 1086 11.85 41.11 -16.30
C GLU A 1086 11.27 42.44 -16.84
N THR A 1087 10.03 42.44 -17.33
CA THR A 1087 9.36 43.64 -17.88
C THR A 1087 8.88 44.64 -16.83
N SER A 1088 8.70 44.23 -15.56
CA SER A 1088 8.27 45.13 -14.48
C SER A 1088 9.42 45.82 -13.75
N LYS A 1089 10.68 45.54 -14.11
CA LYS A 1089 11.89 46.08 -13.49
C LYS A 1089 12.58 47.18 -14.33
N LYS A 1090 11.96 47.63 -15.42
CA LYS A 1090 12.39 48.83 -16.17
C LYS A 1090 11.73 50.10 -15.63
#